data_AF-A0A9W9VKU3-F1
#
_entry.id   AF-A0A9W9VKU3-F1
#
_cell.length_a   1.000
_cell.length_b   1.000
_cell.length_c   1.000
_cell.angle_alpha   90.00
_cell.angle_beta   90.00
_cell.angle_gamma   90.00
#
_symmetry.space_group_name_H-M   'P 1'
#
loop_
_entity.id
_entity.type
_entity.pdbx_description
1 polymer ?
#
loop_
_entity_poly.entity_id
_entity_poly.type
_entity_poly.pdbx_seq_one_letter_code
_entity_poly.pdbx_strand_id
1 'polypeptide(L)'
;MMKTVFSTKAATPTNQVLDQALQNVFGDCSLIRKLDLDRKQGVSDKASTILNGETFVTEASSAIIRLVQRDLPNLVSFCRSIVDQYPWERGISGVEVPDEGDQTVCEANLFALVSNFIGHVTSTFLMGEAFVENFPNLSEDLGRIDDCFVTLFAGIPRWAPHPAASAGHAASDRLRHIFSVFHRAFTAWDDGIDAGIELRDLDDVSELVKDRMRTFRKLELSPGASAAGHLSLYYDLIEHPTKITFWTITHLFAEPSLLDQVRKEISSYVVASRPTREETGFPFDEPPRLSLDIEKVLTSCPLFKACYYETVRLHSAGISFKKLASDVTLSESAEEAAYGLTEPRAYKIAKGEGIIVPHGAYHHDARYFSNPEQFDPLRFLVTDPTTGKQRADSNILAPFADGLYGSTNNGFTERAILTFIAGIVALWEIEPTSGKFLSVPGHKTSWGAFRPTKELRVKMKLRIGTCGVMGTASTMACVTAALGMMPLRGATAPAVSSARLRIAEETGANAVAIAKSKRKPQEILTKESFWNAITVLQAIGGSTNAVVHLLAIANRHPELQGVITLDTIKEIGRKTPLLIDLKPSGDNYMNDFHNAGGMMALLQVLRPLLHLSAVTITGQTLGEVLDASQSKRLSFAQQIIRPMSDPLFPSSSLAVLRGNLAPDGAVLKASASKYRHLLSHIGPAVVFENSADLAQRIDDPNLVVTKDSVLVLKNIGPVGNPGMPEAGLIPIPKKLAEAGVKDMLRLSDGRMSGTAGGTIILHISPEAALPESPFGVVETGDLIICDIKTSRLHLEVSEAVLQTRIEIHRQSLVGETQARKQRRGYRGLYERSVNQAQEGADFDFLTAGGASM
;
A
#
# COMPACT_ATOMS: atom_id res chain seq x y z
N MET A 1 15.84 43.98 21.19
CA MET A 1 17.20 43.37 21.32
C MET A 1 17.68 42.50 20.15
N MET A 2 16.89 41.56 19.63
CA MET A 2 17.33 40.60 18.59
C MET A 2 17.94 41.22 17.33
N LYS A 3 17.38 42.34 16.83
CA LYS A 3 17.93 43.06 15.67
C LYS A 3 19.40 43.47 15.86
N THR A 4 19.76 43.95 17.05
CA THR A 4 21.13 44.38 17.40
C THR A 4 22.11 43.20 17.43
N VAL A 5 21.65 42.05 17.93
CA VAL A 5 22.42 40.80 17.92
C VAL A 5 22.72 40.36 16.48
N PHE A 6 21.73 40.42 15.59
CA PHE A 6 21.88 39.98 14.21
C PHE A 6 22.62 40.96 13.29
N SER A 7 22.62 42.25 13.60
CA SER A 7 23.39 43.26 12.86
C SER A 7 24.89 43.26 13.21
N THR A 8 25.30 42.57 14.28
CA THR A 8 26.70 42.53 14.73
C THR A 8 27.44 41.39 14.06
N LYS A 9 28.64 41.65 13.52
CA LYS A 9 29.52 40.59 13.00
C LYS A 9 29.85 39.62 14.15
N ALA A 10 29.65 38.33 13.93
CA ALA A 10 29.90 37.28 14.91
C ALA A 10 30.57 36.08 14.25
N ALA A 11 31.43 35.39 14.98
CA ALA A 11 31.97 34.08 14.59
C ALA A 11 31.17 32.98 15.30
N THR A 12 30.97 31.81 14.69
CA THR A 12 30.26 30.68 15.32
C THR A 12 31.20 29.92 16.26
N PRO A 13 30.98 29.89 17.59
CA PRO A 13 31.77 29.06 18.49
C PRO A 13 31.08 27.69 18.63
N THR A 14 31.55 26.68 17.91
CA THR A 14 30.88 25.37 17.82
C THR A 14 31.12 24.45 19.03
N ASN A 15 32.08 24.77 19.92
CA ASN A 15 32.74 23.72 20.71
C ASN A 15 32.10 23.36 22.07
N GLN A 16 31.55 24.29 22.86
CA GLN A 16 31.17 23.98 24.25
C GLN A 16 29.88 23.14 24.38
N VAL A 17 28.87 23.40 23.55
CA VAL A 17 27.58 22.68 23.60
C VAL A 17 27.67 21.31 22.95
N LEU A 18 28.41 21.20 21.85
CA LEU A 18 28.70 19.92 21.22
C LEU A 18 29.51 19.03 22.18
N ASP A 19 30.53 19.59 22.85
CA ASP A 19 31.29 18.89 23.87
C ASP A 19 30.38 18.43 25.03
N GLN A 20 29.47 19.29 25.51
CA GLN A 20 28.51 18.92 26.57
C GLN A 20 27.55 17.79 26.13
N ALA A 21 27.04 17.82 24.89
CA ALA A 21 26.17 16.78 24.36
C ALA A 21 26.92 15.45 24.19
N LEU A 22 28.13 15.50 23.61
CA LEU A 22 29.02 14.33 23.49
C LEU A 22 29.39 13.76 24.86
N GLN A 23 29.56 14.61 25.86
CA GLN A 23 29.91 14.20 27.22
C GLN A 23 28.72 13.55 27.94
N ASN A 24 27.58 14.23 27.99
CA ASN A 24 26.50 13.84 28.90
C ASN A 24 25.41 12.98 28.25
N VAL A 25 25.23 13.10 26.94
CA VAL A 25 24.20 12.34 26.20
C VAL A 25 24.80 11.11 25.55
N PHE A 26 25.88 11.28 24.80
CA PHE A 26 26.51 10.21 24.02
C PHE A 26 27.70 9.55 24.70
N GLY A 27 28.10 10.03 25.88
CA GLY A 27 28.82 9.26 26.90
C GLY A 27 30.31 9.01 26.69
N ASP A 28 31.14 9.96 26.25
CA ASP A 28 32.60 9.78 26.44
C ASP A 28 33.40 11.07 26.73
N CYS A 29 34.11 11.05 27.87
CA CYS A 29 35.11 12.03 28.27
C CYS A 29 36.43 11.93 27.48
N SER A 30 36.70 10.81 26.80
CA SER A 30 38.01 10.53 26.19
C SER A 30 38.19 11.18 24.81
N LEU A 31 37.11 11.32 24.02
CA LEU A 31 37.12 12.08 22.76
C LEU A 31 37.40 13.57 23.01
N ILE A 32 36.87 14.10 24.13
CA ILE A 32 36.97 15.51 24.53
C ILE A 32 38.32 15.81 25.22
N ARG A 33 38.90 14.87 25.98
CA ARG A 33 40.15 15.07 26.74
C ARG A 33 41.43 14.78 25.95
N LYS A 34 41.40 13.93 24.91
CA LYS A 34 42.61 13.54 24.15
C LYS A 34 42.84 14.32 22.85
N LEU A 35 41.82 15.00 22.33
CA LEU A 35 41.94 15.84 21.13
C LEU A 35 42.16 17.30 21.55
N ASP A 36 43.22 17.92 21.04
CA ASP A 36 43.35 19.38 21.09
C ASP A 36 42.19 20.04 20.30
N LEU A 37 41.83 21.28 20.66
CA LEU A 37 40.71 22.03 20.08
C LEU A 37 40.75 22.07 18.55
N ASP A 38 41.94 22.21 17.97
CA ASP A 38 42.14 22.25 16.51
C ASP A 38 41.80 20.91 15.84
N ARG A 39 42.09 19.77 16.50
CA ARG A 39 41.77 18.44 15.95
C ARG A 39 40.28 18.12 16.05
N LYS A 40 39.60 18.60 17.09
CA LYS A 40 38.13 18.46 17.23
C LYS A 40 37.41 19.22 16.11
N GLN A 41 37.84 20.45 15.86
CA GLN A 41 37.30 21.29 14.80
C GLN A 41 37.51 20.63 13.43
N GLY A 42 38.69 20.06 13.16
CA GLY A 42 38.95 19.32 11.92
C GLY A 42 38.03 18.11 11.67
N VAL A 43 37.59 17.39 12.71
CA VAL A 43 36.66 16.25 12.58
C VAL A 43 35.24 16.70 12.26
N SER A 44 34.75 17.73 12.97
CA SER A 44 33.41 18.26 12.77
C SER A 44 33.28 18.98 11.43
N ASP A 45 34.28 19.80 11.09
CA ASP A 45 34.32 20.56 9.83
C ASP A 45 34.39 19.61 8.64
N LYS A 46 35.23 18.56 8.71
CA LYS A 46 35.31 17.55 7.64
C LYS A 46 34.01 16.78 7.45
N ALA A 47 33.31 16.41 8.52
CA ALA A 47 32.00 15.75 8.42
C ALA A 47 30.95 16.67 7.77
N SER A 48 30.91 17.94 8.19
CA SER A 48 30.04 18.95 7.59
C SER A 48 30.36 19.20 6.12
N THR A 49 31.65 19.25 5.74
CA THR A 49 32.08 19.36 4.35
C THR A 49 31.65 18.16 3.50
N ILE A 50 31.77 16.93 4.02
CA ILE A 50 31.33 15.72 3.29
C ILE A 50 29.81 15.72 3.11
N LEU A 51 29.05 15.98 4.18
CA LEU A 51 27.58 16.00 4.14
C LEU A 51 27.02 17.04 3.16
N ASN A 52 27.77 18.12 2.93
CA ASN A 52 27.43 19.19 2.00
C ASN A 52 28.15 19.11 0.65
N GLY A 53 29.00 18.09 0.46
CA GLY A 53 29.68 17.85 -0.80
C GLY A 53 28.70 17.37 -1.87
N GLU A 54 28.75 17.98 -3.05
CA GLU A 54 27.82 17.68 -4.15
C GLU A 54 27.77 16.18 -4.50
N THR A 55 28.93 15.53 -4.58
CA THR A 55 29.04 14.09 -4.85
C THR A 55 28.31 13.25 -3.81
N PHE A 56 28.54 13.51 -2.52
CA PHE A 56 27.89 12.77 -1.44
C PHE A 56 26.38 13.01 -1.43
N VAL A 57 25.94 14.26 -1.56
CA VAL A 57 24.52 14.61 -1.58
C VAL A 57 23.79 13.84 -2.69
N THR A 58 24.37 13.78 -3.89
CA THR A 58 23.76 13.06 -5.02
C THR A 58 23.72 11.55 -4.80
N GLU A 59 24.81 10.94 -4.33
CA GLU A 59 24.88 9.50 -4.08
C GLU A 59 23.96 9.06 -2.93
N ALA A 60 24.00 9.79 -1.81
CA ALA A 60 23.19 9.53 -0.63
C ALA A 60 21.70 9.72 -0.91
N SER A 61 21.33 10.77 -1.65
CA SER A 61 19.94 10.98 -2.06
C SER A 61 19.46 9.85 -2.97
N SER A 62 20.28 9.40 -3.91
CA SER A 62 19.94 8.27 -4.80
C SER A 62 19.76 6.96 -4.01
N ALA A 63 20.59 6.71 -3.00
CA ALA A 63 20.47 5.53 -2.14
C ALA A 63 19.18 5.57 -1.31
N ILE A 64 18.87 6.70 -0.66
CA ILE A 64 17.62 6.88 0.09
C ILE A 64 16.40 6.73 -0.82
N ILE A 65 16.40 7.33 -2.02
CA ILE A 65 15.30 7.17 -2.99
C ILE A 65 15.07 5.70 -3.32
N ARG A 66 16.14 4.93 -3.60
CA ARG A 66 16.01 3.49 -3.91
C ARG A 66 15.39 2.71 -2.75
N LEU A 67 15.84 2.95 -1.53
CA LEU A 67 15.29 2.30 -0.33
C LEU A 67 13.83 2.71 -0.09
N VAL A 68 13.50 4.00 -0.25
CA VAL A 68 12.12 4.49 -0.14
C VAL A 68 11.23 3.86 -1.21
N GLN A 69 11.68 3.79 -2.46
CA GLN A 69 10.92 3.14 -3.55
C GLN A 69 10.70 1.64 -3.30
N ARG A 70 11.65 0.97 -2.65
CA ARG A 70 11.56 -0.45 -2.26
C ARG A 70 10.61 -0.67 -1.09
N ASP A 71 10.76 0.11 -0.02
CA ASP A 71 10.17 -0.23 1.28
C ASP A 71 8.86 0.53 1.56
N LEU A 72 8.70 1.76 1.04
CA LEU A 72 7.55 2.61 1.36
C LEU A 72 6.18 2.09 0.85
N PRO A 73 6.08 1.41 -0.31
CA PRO A 73 4.84 0.73 -0.67
C PRO A 73 4.37 -0.29 0.38
N ASN A 74 5.28 -0.72 1.26
CA ASN A 74 5.07 -1.68 2.33
C ASN A 74 5.14 -1.04 3.73
N LEU A 75 4.92 0.28 3.85
CA LEU A 75 4.97 1.00 5.13
C LEU A 75 4.16 0.31 6.23
N VAL A 76 3.01 -0.29 5.88
CA VAL A 76 2.25 -1.20 6.74
C VAL A 76 1.96 -2.52 6.03
N SER A 77 2.07 -3.64 6.76
CA SER A 77 1.87 -5.01 6.28
C SER A 77 0.40 -5.45 6.26
N PHE A 78 -0.47 -4.74 6.99
CA PHE A 78 -1.85 -5.14 7.27
C PHE A 78 -1.97 -6.51 7.95
N CYS A 79 -0.93 -6.91 8.70
CA CYS A 79 -0.90 -8.18 9.41
C CYS A 79 -1.29 -8.00 10.88
N ARG A 80 -2.21 -8.85 11.37
CA ARG A 80 -2.57 -8.93 12.81
C ARG A 80 -1.45 -9.53 13.65
N SER A 81 -0.66 -10.43 13.05
CA SER A 81 0.43 -11.12 13.72
C SER A 81 1.69 -10.26 13.73
N ILE A 82 2.21 -9.95 14.92
CA ILE A 82 3.46 -9.20 15.12
C ILE A 82 4.65 -9.88 14.41
N VAL A 83 4.62 -11.21 14.24
CA VAL A 83 5.68 -11.97 13.55
C VAL A 83 5.69 -11.69 12.05
N ASP A 84 4.52 -11.44 11.48
CA ASP A 84 4.33 -11.18 10.04
C ASP A 84 4.42 -9.69 9.68
N GLN A 85 4.44 -8.82 10.69
CA GLN A 85 4.71 -7.38 10.56
C GLN A 85 6.17 -7.10 10.25
N TYR A 86 6.44 -6.04 9.49
CA TYR A 86 7.79 -5.53 9.25
C TYR A 86 8.43 -5.06 10.55
N PRO A 87 9.78 -5.08 10.66
CA PRO A 87 10.48 -4.65 11.87
C PRO A 87 10.04 -3.27 12.38
N TRP A 88 9.79 -2.31 11.48
CA TRP A 88 9.38 -0.94 11.83
C TRP A 88 7.92 -0.80 12.30
N GLU A 89 7.08 -1.81 12.08
CA GLU A 89 5.68 -1.82 12.54
C GLU A 89 5.54 -2.32 13.99
N ARG A 90 6.58 -2.96 14.52
CA ARG A 90 6.55 -3.63 15.82
C ARG A 90 6.76 -2.63 16.97
N GLY A 91 6.43 -3.08 18.18
CA GLY A 91 6.65 -2.31 19.41
C GLY A 91 5.76 -1.06 19.47
N ILE A 92 6.38 0.11 19.66
CA ILE A 92 5.68 1.38 19.91
C ILE A 92 4.88 1.94 18.72
N SER A 93 5.12 1.44 17.49
CA SER A 93 4.30 1.80 16.32
C SER A 93 2.84 1.35 16.48
N GLY A 94 2.60 0.31 17.28
CA GLY A 94 1.27 -0.15 17.68
C GLY A 94 0.37 -0.45 16.48
N VAL A 95 0.91 -1.01 15.39
CA VAL A 95 0.12 -1.31 14.20
C VAL A 95 -0.87 -2.42 14.53
N GLU A 96 -2.15 -2.09 14.45
CA GLU A 96 -3.27 -2.96 14.78
C GLU A 96 -4.25 -3.00 13.61
N VAL A 97 -4.75 -4.20 13.29
CA VAL A 97 -5.80 -4.35 12.27
C VAL A 97 -7.12 -4.60 13.02
N PRO A 98 -8.12 -3.70 12.95
CA PRO A 98 -9.36 -3.81 13.71
C PRO A 98 -10.08 -5.15 13.49
N ASP A 99 -10.71 -5.68 14.54
CA ASP A 99 -11.40 -6.98 14.52
C ASP A 99 -12.63 -6.99 13.60
N GLU A 100 -13.32 -5.86 13.42
CA GLU A 100 -14.56 -5.70 12.63
C GLU A 100 -14.40 -4.73 11.43
N GLY A 101 -13.20 -4.63 10.84
CA GLY A 101 -12.86 -3.63 9.82
C GLY A 101 -12.42 -4.21 8.46
N ASP A 102 -12.32 -3.33 7.46
CA ASP A 102 -11.71 -3.64 6.17
C ASP A 102 -10.20 -3.87 6.36
N GLN A 103 -9.68 -5.06 6.00
CA GLN A 103 -8.25 -5.40 6.13
C GLN A 103 -7.31 -4.56 5.25
N THR A 104 -7.84 -3.71 4.37
CA THR A 104 -7.06 -2.67 3.68
C THR A 104 -6.80 -1.43 4.55
N VAL A 105 -7.21 -1.48 5.81
CA VAL A 105 -7.07 -0.43 6.81
C VAL A 105 -6.38 -0.99 8.05
N CYS A 106 -5.34 -0.33 8.53
CA CYS A 106 -4.78 -0.59 9.85
C CYS A 106 -4.73 0.68 10.68
N GLU A 107 -4.82 0.56 12.00
CA GLU A 107 -4.60 1.64 12.94
C GLU A 107 -3.13 1.64 13.39
N ALA A 108 -2.51 2.81 13.49
CA ALA A 108 -1.12 2.94 13.92
C ALA A 108 -0.89 4.22 14.72
N ASN A 109 0.14 4.24 15.57
CA ASN A 109 0.70 5.47 16.12
C ASN A 109 1.58 6.12 15.03
N LEU A 110 1.09 7.20 14.43
CA LEU A 110 1.71 7.81 13.24
C LEU A 110 3.15 8.24 13.48
N PHE A 111 3.44 8.86 14.64
CA PHE A 111 4.79 9.33 14.95
C PHE A 111 5.76 8.17 15.07
N ALA A 112 5.38 7.13 15.82
CA ALA A 112 6.22 5.95 16.02
C ALA A 112 6.43 5.16 14.73
N LEU A 113 5.39 4.98 13.91
CA LEU A 113 5.48 4.31 12.60
C LEU A 113 6.45 5.03 11.65
N VAL A 114 6.30 6.35 11.52
CA VAL A 114 7.17 7.19 10.67
C VAL A 114 8.60 7.20 11.19
N SER A 115 8.78 7.32 12.51
CA SER A 115 10.09 7.29 13.18
C SER A 115 10.81 5.96 12.95
N ASN A 116 10.13 4.84 13.16
CA ASN A 116 10.72 3.52 12.96
C ASN A 116 11.01 3.23 11.48
N PHE A 117 10.16 3.68 10.56
CA PHE A 117 10.38 3.51 9.13
C PHE A 117 11.57 4.34 8.62
N ILE A 118 11.63 5.63 8.96
CA ILE A 118 12.75 6.51 8.60
C ILE A 118 14.03 6.01 9.27
N GLY A 119 13.95 5.62 10.55
CA GLY A 119 15.04 4.98 11.27
C GLY A 119 15.57 3.78 10.51
N HIS A 120 14.69 2.84 10.10
CA HIS A 120 15.08 1.67 9.31
C HIS A 120 15.79 2.06 8.00
N VAL A 121 15.14 2.86 7.15
CA VAL A 121 15.69 3.25 5.84
C VAL A 121 17.03 3.98 5.97
N THR A 122 17.12 4.96 6.87
CA THR A 122 18.35 5.73 7.09
C THR A 122 19.46 4.87 7.69
N SER A 123 19.11 3.92 8.56
CA SER A 123 20.08 2.97 9.15
C SER A 123 20.64 2.02 8.10
N THR A 124 19.77 1.46 7.25
CA THR A 124 20.17 0.58 6.16
C THR A 124 21.11 1.33 5.21
N PHE A 125 20.78 2.58 4.86
CA PHE A 125 21.68 3.42 4.06
C PHE A 125 23.04 3.66 4.73
N LEU A 126 23.04 4.07 6.01
CA LEU A 126 24.27 4.47 6.68
C LEU A 126 25.17 3.27 7.01
N MET A 127 24.57 2.21 7.55
CA MET A 127 25.25 1.13 8.29
C MET A 127 25.12 -0.25 7.63
N GLY A 128 24.36 -0.37 6.55
CA GLY A 128 24.13 -1.64 5.84
C GLY A 128 22.99 -2.49 6.43
N GLU A 129 22.52 -3.47 5.65
CA GLU A 129 21.44 -4.38 6.03
C GLU A 129 21.81 -5.26 7.23
N ALA A 130 23.04 -5.79 7.25
CA ALA A 130 23.52 -6.65 8.33
C ALA A 130 23.45 -5.93 9.70
N PHE A 131 23.73 -4.63 9.77
CA PHE A 131 23.62 -3.87 11.00
C PHE A 131 22.16 -3.78 11.49
N VAL A 132 21.22 -3.49 10.58
CA VAL A 132 19.81 -3.32 10.92
C VAL A 132 19.17 -4.65 11.35
N GLU A 133 19.55 -5.76 10.72
CA GLU A 133 19.04 -7.09 11.07
C GLU A 133 19.49 -7.57 12.46
N ASN A 134 20.74 -7.27 12.84
CA ASN A 134 21.31 -7.72 14.11
C ASN A 134 20.98 -6.80 15.29
N PHE A 135 20.59 -5.55 15.03
CA PHE A 135 20.23 -4.58 16.07
C PHE A 135 18.79 -4.03 15.90
N PRO A 136 17.75 -4.89 15.95
CA PRO A 136 16.38 -4.49 15.63
C PRO A 136 15.75 -3.51 16.63
N ASN A 137 16.27 -3.41 17.86
CA ASN A 137 15.75 -2.51 18.90
C ASN A 137 16.42 -1.13 18.92
N LEU A 138 17.25 -0.82 17.92
CA LEU A 138 18.04 0.40 17.86
C LEU A 138 17.20 1.67 17.85
N SER A 139 16.09 1.68 17.10
CA SER A 139 15.19 2.83 17.01
C SER A 139 14.48 3.13 18.33
N GLU A 140 14.16 2.09 19.11
CA GLU A 140 13.53 2.26 20.43
C GLU A 140 14.50 2.95 21.41
N ASP A 141 15.77 2.56 21.39
CA ASP A 141 16.78 3.20 22.24
C ASP A 141 17.12 4.62 21.79
N LEU A 142 17.12 4.91 20.47
CA LEU A 142 17.23 6.27 19.95
C LEU A 142 16.08 7.16 20.44
N GLY A 143 14.83 6.67 20.32
CA GLY A 143 13.66 7.39 20.80
C GLY A 143 13.70 7.66 22.30
N ARG A 144 14.21 6.70 23.10
CA ARG A 144 14.43 6.90 24.54
C ARG A 144 15.48 7.97 24.85
N ILE A 145 16.57 8.04 24.08
CA ILE A 145 17.53 9.14 24.19
C ILE A 145 16.86 10.46 23.84
N ASP A 146 16.11 10.54 22.74
CA ASP A 146 15.42 11.78 22.31
C ASP A 146 14.44 12.28 23.38
N ASP A 147 13.65 11.38 23.97
CA ASP A 147 12.72 11.69 25.06
C ASP A 147 13.40 12.22 26.34
N CYS A 148 14.64 11.79 26.57
CA CYS A 148 15.43 12.15 27.75
C CYS A 148 16.54 13.16 27.44
N PHE A 149 16.63 13.68 26.20
CA PHE A 149 17.82 14.38 25.73
C PHE A 149 18.15 15.59 26.60
N VAL A 150 17.15 16.41 26.92
CA VAL A 150 17.33 17.60 27.76
C VAL A 150 17.80 17.23 29.17
N THR A 151 17.26 16.14 29.74
CA THR A 151 17.65 15.62 31.05
C THR A 151 19.11 15.16 31.04
N LEU A 152 19.51 14.40 30.02
CA LEU A 152 20.88 13.92 29.85
C LEU A 152 21.83 15.09 29.59
N PHE A 153 21.49 15.99 28.67
CA PHE A 153 22.28 17.16 28.32
C PHE A 153 22.57 18.05 29.53
N ALA A 154 21.58 18.25 30.42
CA ALA A 154 21.72 18.98 31.68
C ALA A 154 22.67 18.30 32.70
N GLY A 155 23.14 17.08 32.43
CA GLY A 155 24.07 16.35 33.30
C GLY A 155 23.39 15.72 34.52
N ILE A 156 22.07 15.48 34.46
CA ILE A 156 21.34 14.86 35.57
C ILE A 156 21.84 13.41 35.75
N PRO A 157 22.32 13.04 36.96
CA PRO A 157 22.94 11.74 37.17
C PRO A 157 21.92 10.60 37.17
N ARG A 158 22.37 9.38 36.82
CA ARG A 158 21.54 8.17 36.73
C ARG A 158 20.73 7.85 37.99
N TRP A 159 21.28 8.18 39.16
CA TRP A 159 20.64 7.95 40.46
C TRP A 159 19.67 9.06 40.89
N ALA A 160 19.54 10.15 40.13
CA ALA A 160 18.58 11.20 40.44
C ALA A 160 17.14 10.65 40.37
N PRO A 161 16.23 11.09 41.26
CA PRO A 161 14.83 10.67 41.27
C PRO A 161 14.02 11.35 40.15
N HIS A 162 14.51 11.26 38.92
CA HIS A 162 13.87 11.77 37.71
C HIS A 162 13.47 10.56 36.84
N PRO A 163 12.17 10.37 36.51
CA PRO A 163 11.68 9.18 35.81
C PRO A 163 12.43 8.85 34.51
N ALA A 164 12.91 9.88 33.82
CA ALA A 164 13.61 9.76 32.54
C ALA A 164 15.13 9.50 32.66
N ALA A 165 15.76 9.78 33.81
CA ALA A 165 17.23 9.78 33.91
C ALA A 165 17.83 8.38 33.81
N SER A 166 17.32 7.40 34.59
CA SER A 166 17.86 6.03 34.55
C SER A 166 17.63 5.35 33.19
N ALA A 167 16.46 5.57 32.58
CA ALA A 167 16.12 4.99 31.28
C ALA A 167 17.00 5.58 30.16
N GLY A 168 17.18 6.91 30.15
CA GLY A 168 18.04 7.59 29.18
C GLY A 168 19.51 7.14 29.25
N HIS A 169 20.07 7.06 30.47
CA HIS A 169 21.45 6.56 30.66
C HIS A 169 21.59 5.10 30.19
N ALA A 170 20.62 4.23 30.48
CA ALA A 170 20.66 2.84 30.04
C ALA A 170 20.54 2.68 28.51
N ALA A 171 19.74 3.51 27.85
CA ALA A 171 19.64 3.53 26.39
C ALA A 171 20.95 4.01 25.75
N SER A 172 21.57 5.07 26.30
CA SER A 172 22.89 5.55 25.87
C SER A 172 23.99 4.49 26.05
N ASP A 173 24.00 3.77 27.17
CA ASP A 173 24.93 2.65 27.40
C ASP A 173 24.80 1.56 26.32
N ARG A 174 23.56 1.15 26.00
CA ARG A 174 23.29 0.12 24.98
C ARG A 174 23.67 0.58 23.58
N LEU A 175 23.30 1.79 23.19
CA LEU A 175 23.64 2.33 21.88
C LEU A 175 25.15 2.46 21.70
N ARG A 176 25.88 2.96 22.70
CA ARG A 176 27.35 2.97 22.65
C ARG A 176 27.94 1.58 22.50
N HIS A 177 27.38 0.59 23.18
CA HIS A 177 27.84 -0.79 23.05
C HIS A 177 27.64 -1.33 21.64
N ILE A 178 26.46 -1.13 21.06
CA ILE A 178 26.13 -1.53 19.67
C ILE A 178 27.11 -0.89 18.68
N PHE A 179 27.31 0.43 18.77
CA PHE A 179 28.25 1.13 17.91
C PHE A 179 29.68 0.64 18.13
N SER A 180 30.10 0.34 19.36
CA SER A 180 31.42 -0.24 19.62
C SER A 180 31.59 -1.63 18.99
N VAL A 181 30.55 -2.47 18.98
CA VAL A 181 30.55 -3.77 18.30
C VAL A 181 30.71 -3.58 16.79
N PHE A 182 29.89 -2.72 16.18
CA PHE A 182 30.00 -2.40 14.75
C PHE A 182 31.38 -1.85 14.38
N HIS A 183 31.94 -0.94 15.19
CA HIS A 183 33.26 -0.36 14.93
C HIS A 183 34.38 -1.42 14.91
N ARG A 184 34.30 -2.42 15.81
CA ARG A 184 35.25 -3.54 15.82
C ARG A 184 35.09 -4.42 14.59
N ALA A 185 33.86 -4.76 14.22
CA ALA A 185 33.55 -5.56 13.03
C ALA A 185 34.04 -4.85 11.75
N PHE A 186 33.71 -3.56 11.61
CA PHE A 186 34.17 -2.73 10.49
C PHE A 186 35.69 -2.68 10.38
N THR A 187 36.40 -2.54 11.51
CA THR A 187 37.87 -2.51 11.50
C THR A 187 38.45 -3.84 11.02
N ALA A 188 37.88 -4.97 11.43
CA ALA A 188 38.29 -6.28 10.94
C ALA A 188 38.05 -6.40 9.42
N TRP A 189 36.86 -6.02 8.95
CA TRP A 189 36.51 -6.05 7.53
C TRP A 189 37.42 -5.15 6.68
N ASP A 190 37.70 -3.92 7.11
CA ASP A 190 38.58 -2.96 6.40
C ASP A 190 40.05 -3.45 6.36
N ASP A 191 40.44 -4.32 7.29
CA ASP A 191 41.73 -5.02 7.32
C ASP A 191 41.74 -6.36 6.53
N GLY A 192 40.62 -6.73 5.88
CA GLY A 192 40.46 -7.99 5.16
C GLY A 192 40.33 -9.22 6.06
N ILE A 193 40.02 -9.02 7.34
CA ILE A 193 39.77 -10.05 8.35
C ILE A 193 38.26 -10.30 8.44
N ASP A 194 37.85 -11.55 8.65
CA ASP A 194 36.44 -11.89 8.86
C ASP A 194 35.88 -11.13 10.09
N ALA A 195 34.87 -10.30 9.84
CA ALA A 195 34.20 -9.48 10.84
C ALA A 195 33.26 -10.28 11.77
N GLY A 196 33.09 -11.58 11.50
CA GLY A 196 32.24 -12.49 12.26
C GLY A 196 30.88 -12.70 11.60
N ILE A 197 30.20 -13.79 11.99
CA ILE A 197 28.96 -14.26 11.31
C ILE A 197 27.86 -13.20 11.28
N GLU A 198 27.71 -12.40 12.34
CA GLU A 198 26.63 -11.42 12.48
C GLU A 198 26.84 -10.17 11.59
N LEU A 199 28.07 -9.71 11.38
CA LEU A 199 28.39 -8.49 10.63
C LEU A 199 29.37 -8.76 9.49
N ARG A 200 29.17 -9.89 8.79
CA ARG A 200 30.11 -10.40 7.79
C ARG A 200 30.12 -9.58 6.50
N ASP A 201 28.95 -9.11 6.07
CA ASP A 201 28.77 -8.29 4.88
C ASP A 201 28.60 -6.82 5.30
N LEU A 202 29.60 -6.01 4.96
CA LEU A 202 29.68 -4.57 5.25
C LEU A 202 29.97 -3.76 3.98
N ASP A 203 29.83 -4.38 2.80
CA ASP A 203 30.13 -3.72 1.53
C ASP A 203 29.13 -2.59 1.23
N ASP A 204 27.90 -2.74 1.71
CA ASP A 204 26.77 -1.82 1.57
C ASP A 204 26.76 -0.65 2.59
N VAL A 205 27.70 -0.63 3.54
CA VAL A 205 27.92 0.51 4.44
C VAL A 205 28.24 1.77 3.62
N SER A 206 27.61 2.91 3.95
CA SER A 206 27.83 4.16 3.22
C SER A 206 29.29 4.63 3.24
N GLU A 207 29.72 5.29 2.17
CA GLU A 207 31.06 5.89 2.10
C GLU A 207 31.27 6.98 3.17
N LEU A 208 30.21 7.69 3.58
CA LEU A 208 30.27 8.61 4.73
C LEU A 208 30.73 7.90 6.00
N VAL A 209 30.14 6.73 6.30
CA VAL A 209 30.50 5.94 7.46
C VAL A 209 31.91 5.37 7.30
N LYS A 210 32.25 4.81 6.14
CA LYS A 210 33.60 4.28 5.86
C LYS A 210 34.69 5.34 6.05
N ASP A 211 34.52 6.53 5.48
CA ASP A 211 35.49 7.62 5.59
C ASP A 211 35.59 8.19 7.00
N ARG A 212 34.47 8.28 7.71
CA ARG A 212 34.45 8.71 9.11
C ARG A 212 35.19 7.71 9.99
N MET A 213 34.94 6.41 9.79
CA MET A 213 35.62 5.32 10.49
C MET A 213 37.14 5.33 10.25
N ARG A 214 37.56 5.45 8.99
CA ARG A 214 38.99 5.58 8.62
C ARG A 214 39.62 6.84 9.19
N THR A 215 38.88 7.94 9.28
CA THR A 215 39.34 9.20 9.91
C THR A 215 39.53 9.02 11.42
N PHE A 216 38.58 8.39 12.12
CA PHE A 216 38.72 8.08 13.55
C PHE A 216 39.91 7.17 13.84
N ARG A 217 40.17 6.21 12.95
CA ARG A 217 41.36 5.35 13.02
C ARG A 217 42.67 6.14 12.87
N LYS A 218 42.75 7.06 11.91
CA LYS A 218 43.90 7.97 11.73
C LYS A 218 44.15 8.88 12.93
N LEU A 219 43.12 9.16 13.72
CA LEU A 219 43.18 9.96 14.94
C LEU A 219 43.44 9.12 16.20
N GLU A 220 43.64 7.81 16.06
CA GLU A 220 43.93 6.87 17.15
C GLU A 220 42.87 6.89 18.27
N LEU A 221 41.61 7.12 17.89
CA LEU A 221 40.50 7.11 18.83
C LEU A 221 40.20 5.69 19.31
N SER A 222 39.89 5.55 20.60
CA SER A 222 39.41 4.27 21.13
C SER A 222 38.05 3.90 20.53
N PRO A 223 37.68 2.61 20.42
CA PRO A 223 36.36 2.20 19.93
C PRO A 223 35.19 2.85 20.67
N GLY A 224 35.33 3.10 21.98
CA GLY A 224 34.31 3.80 22.78
C GLY A 224 34.18 5.29 22.39
N ALA A 225 35.31 5.96 22.15
CA ALA A 225 35.33 7.36 21.72
C ALA A 225 34.72 7.51 20.33
N SER A 226 35.12 6.65 19.39
CA SER A 226 34.58 6.60 18.04
C SER A 226 33.08 6.30 18.05
N ALA A 227 32.62 5.41 18.92
CA ALA A 227 31.20 5.08 19.07
C ALA A 227 30.38 6.30 19.50
N ALA A 228 30.83 7.08 20.49
CA ALA A 228 30.13 8.28 20.95
C ALA A 228 30.01 9.35 19.85
N GLY A 229 31.12 9.63 19.14
CA GLY A 229 31.13 10.61 18.06
C GLY A 229 30.38 10.16 16.79
N HIS A 230 30.26 8.86 16.55
CA HIS A 230 29.43 8.33 15.46
C HIS A 230 27.94 8.35 15.85
N LEU A 231 27.61 7.90 17.06
CA LEU A 231 26.24 7.88 17.57
C LEU A 231 25.60 9.28 17.55
N SER A 232 26.35 10.34 17.86
CA SER A 232 25.83 11.72 17.83
C SER A 232 25.40 12.16 16.42
N LEU A 233 26.20 11.84 15.40
CA LEU A 233 25.86 12.13 14.00
C LEU A 233 24.69 11.27 13.54
N TYR A 234 24.72 10.00 13.87
CA TYR A 234 23.68 9.03 13.52
C TYR A 234 22.31 9.42 14.10
N TYR A 235 22.29 9.84 15.37
CA TYR A 235 21.10 10.38 16.03
C TYR A 235 20.56 11.61 15.29
N ASP A 236 21.42 12.55 14.91
CA ASP A 236 20.99 13.78 14.23
C ASP A 236 20.41 13.51 12.82
N LEU A 237 21.01 12.58 12.08
CA LEU A 237 20.55 12.15 10.76
C LEU A 237 19.23 11.35 10.76
N ILE A 238 18.74 10.92 11.94
CA ILE A 238 17.49 10.15 12.06
C ILE A 238 16.39 10.99 12.74
N GLU A 239 16.68 11.58 13.90
CA GLU A 239 15.65 12.21 14.74
C GLU A 239 15.12 13.52 14.16
N HIS A 240 16.00 14.35 13.58
CA HIS A 240 15.53 15.60 12.96
C HIS A 240 14.67 15.33 11.72
N PRO A 241 15.10 14.49 10.75
CA PRO A 241 14.23 14.09 9.63
C PRO A 241 12.91 13.48 10.07
N THR A 242 12.94 12.58 11.06
CA THR A 242 11.74 11.94 11.61
C THR A 242 10.70 12.96 12.05
N LYS A 243 11.11 13.91 12.91
CA LYS A 243 10.20 14.90 13.49
C LYS A 243 9.65 15.85 12.43
N ILE A 244 10.50 16.35 11.53
CA ILE A 244 10.05 17.25 10.47
C ILE A 244 9.12 16.53 9.48
N THR A 245 9.46 15.31 9.04
CA THR A 245 8.57 14.50 8.18
C THR A 245 7.22 14.28 8.84
N PHE A 246 7.18 13.87 10.12
CA PHE A 246 5.95 13.69 10.87
C PHE A 246 5.09 14.95 10.94
N TRP A 247 5.68 16.10 11.25
CA TRP A 247 4.92 17.34 11.36
C TRP A 247 4.39 17.79 10.00
N THR A 248 5.20 17.69 8.93
CA THR A 248 4.74 18.08 7.59
C THR A 248 3.59 17.20 7.12
N ILE A 249 3.67 15.87 7.27
CA ILE A 249 2.54 14.99 6.90
C ILE A 249 1.31 15.30 7.75
N THR A 250 1.48 15.58 9.05
CA THR A 250 0.34 15.84 9.94
C THR A 250 -0.41 17.11 9.53
N HIS A 251 0.30 18.18 9.18
CA HIS A 251 -0.31 19.41 8.66
C HIS A 251 -0.96 19.22 7.29
N LEU A 252 -0.31 18.50 6.37
CA LEU A 252 -0.88 18.21 5.05
C LEU A 252 -2.19 17.41 5.18
N PHE A 253 -2.21 16.33 5.96
CA PHE A 253 -3.40 15.50 6.14
C PHE A 253 -4.47 16.12 7.05
N ALA A 254 -4.14 17.15 7.84
CA ALA A 254 -5.12 17.93 8.58
C ALA A 254 -5.92 18.89 7.68
N GLU A 255 -5.37 19.31 6.53
CA GLU A 255 -5.95 20.29 5.60
C GLU A 255 -6.18 19.67 4.20
N PRO A 256 -7.34 19.03 3.94
CA PRO A 256 -7.58 18.30 2.70
C PRO A 256 -7.41 19.12 1.41
N SER A 257 -7.76 20.40 1.45
CA SER A 257 -7.61 21.30 0.29
C SER A 257 -6.14 21.58 -0.05
N LEU A 258 -5.28 21.66 0.97
CA LEU A 258 -3.84 21.79 0.80
C LEU A 258 -3.23 20.48 0.32
N LEU A 259 -3.66 19.34 0.91
CA LEU A 259 -3.22 18.01 0.49
C LEU A 259 -3.50 17.76 -0.99
N ASP A 260 -4.69 18.09 -1.48
CA ASP A 260 -5.06 17.93 -2.88
C ASP A 260 -4.21 18.79 -3.82
N GLN A 261 -3.91 20.04 -3.43
CA GLN A 261 -3.03 20.92 -4.19
C GLN A 261 -1.61 20.38 -4.26
N VAL A 262 -1.06 19.93 -3.13
CA VAL A 262 0.27 19.34 -3.05
C VAL A 262 0.35 18.04 -3.85
N ARG A 263 -0.64 17.14 -3.72
CA ARG A 263 -0.72 15.90 -4.51
C ARG A 263 -0.75 16.19 -6.00
N LYS A 264 -1.53 17.18 -6.43
CA LYS A 264 -1.59 17.62 -7.82
C LYS A 264 -0.24 18.17 -8.29
N GLU A 265 0.42 18.98 -7.48
CA GLU A 265 1.72 19.58 -7.79
C GLU A 265 2.83 18.52 -7.97
N ILE A 266 2.90 17.52 -7.09
CA ILE A 266 3.95 16.49 -7.14
C ILE A 266 3.66 15.36 -8.14
N SER A 267 2.41 15.21 -8.62
CA SER A 267 1.95 14.05 -9.40
C SER A 267 2.76 13.72 -10.66
N SER A 268 3.37 14.74 -11.29
CA SER A 268 4.20 14.56 -12.48
C SER A 268 5.59 13.97 -12.19
N TYR A 269 6.03 14.02 -10.93
CA TYR A 269 7.39 13.64 -10.51
C TYR A 269 7.41 12.52 -9.47
N VAL A 270 6.25 12.26 -8.85
CA VAL A 270 6.05 11.21 -7.85
C VAL A 270 4.88 10.36 -8.32
N VAL A 271 5.21 9.28 -9.02
CA VAL A 271 4.23 8.41 -9.66
C VAL A 271 4.13 7.13 -8.83
N ALA A 272 2.99 6.99 -8.16
CA ALA A 272 2.57 5.71 -7.62
C ALA A 272 1.77 4.99 -8.72
N SER A 273 2.33 3.92 -9.27
CA SER A 273 1.66 3.15 -10.32
C SER A 273 1.72 1.67 -10.01
N ARG A 274 0.78 0.93 -10.59
CA ARG A 274 0.92 -0.50 -10.73
C ARG A 274 1.36 -0.76 -12.17
N PRO A 275 2.53 -1.38 -12.38
CA PRO A 275 2.94 -1.76 -13.72
C PRO A 275 1.87 -2.59 -14.40
N THR A 276 1.52 -2.27 -15.64
CA THR A 276 0.52 -3.04 -16.38
C THR A 276 1.13 -4.34 -16.89
N ARG A 277 0.29 -5.30 -17.27
CA ARG A 277 0.77 -6.59 -17.83
C ARG A 277 1.53 -6.38 -19.14
N GLU A 278 1.15 -5.37 -19.91
CA GLU A 278 1.84 -4.97 -21.14
C GLU A 278 3.24 -4.42 -20.86
N GLU A 279 3.42 -3.68 -19.76
CA GLU A 279 4.71 -3.12 -19.37
C GLU A 279 5.69 -4.17 -18.85
N THR A 280 5.18 -5.19 -18.16
CA THR A 280 6.02 -6.17 -17.44
C THR A 280 6.16 -7.50 -18.16
N GLY A 281 5.23 -7.81 -19.06
CA GLY A 281 5.12 -9.12 -19.70
C GLY A 281 4.66 -10.23 -18.75
N PHE A 282 4.36 -9.93 -17.48
CA PHE A 282 3.88 -10.91 -16.51
C PHE A 282 2.35 -11.06 -16.58
N PRO A 283 1.82 -12.28 -16.43
CA PRO A 283 0.38 -12.54 -16.48
C PRO A 283 -0.36 -12.15 -15.19
N PHE A 284 0.33 -11.61 -14.18
CA PHE A 284 -0.22 -11.22 -12.89
C PHE A 284 0.06 -9.75 -12.58
N ASP A 285 -0.79 -9.17 -11.76
CA ASP A 285 -0.69 -7.78 -11.35
C ASP A 285 0.49 -7.63 -10.38
N GLU A 286 1.46 -6.79 -10.75
CA GLU A 286 2.63 -6.54 -9.90
C GLU A 286 2.28 -5.67 -8.67
N PRO A 287 3.10 -5.75 -7.59
CA PRO A 287 3.01 -4.81 -6.48
C PRO A 287 3.07 -3.36 -6.96
N PRO A 288 2.43 -2.41 -6.25
CA PRO A 288 2.58 -0.99 -6.54
C PRO A 288 4.05 -0.60 -6.52
N ARG A 289 4.49 0.14 -7.54
CA ARG A 289 5.81 0.75 -7.60
C ARG A 289 5.68 2.24 -7.32
N LEU A 290 6.67 2.77 -6.62
CA LEU A 290 6.89 4.20 -6.49
C LEU A 290 8.01 4.60 -7.45
N SER A 291 7.74 5.56 -8.32
CA SER A 291 8.76 6.31 -9.05
C SER A 291 8.82 7.71 -8.49
N LEU A 292 10.02 8.21 -8.19
CA LEU A 292 10.24 9.50 -7.54
C LEU A 292 11.47 10.18 -8.15
N ASP A 293 11.28 11.41 -8.65
CA ASP A 293 12.35 12.29 -9.10
C ASP A 293 12.48 13.50 -8.15
N ILE A 294 13.38 13.37 -7.16
CA ILE A 294 13.51 14.39 -6.10
C ILE A 294 14.02 15.73 -6.64
N GLU A 295 14.88 15.73 -7.65
CA GLU A 295 15.45 16.97 -8.20
C GLU A 295 14.37 17.78 -8.91
N LYS A 296 13.45 17.11 -9.60
CA LYS A 296 12.28 17.77 -10.17
C LYS A 296 11.31 18.25 -9.12
N VAL A 297 11.04 17.45 -8.08
CA VAL A 297 10.20 17.88 -6.96
C VAL A 297 10.76 19.15 -6.31
N LEU A 298 12.07 19.20 -6.04
CA LEU A 298 12.75 20.35 -5.45
C LEU A 298 12.69 21.63 -6.29
N THR A 299 12.76 21.49 -7.62
CA THR A 299 12.84 22.62 -8.55
C THR A 299 11.48 23.06 -9.09
N SER A 300 10.49 22.17 -9.08
CA SER A 300 9.22 22.36 -9.77
C SER A 300 7.98 22.28 -8.87
N CYS A 301 8.12 21.95 -7.58
CA CYS A 301 7.01 21.90 -6.62
C CYS A 301 7.19 22.91 -5.47
N PRO A 302 7.04 24.23 -5.75
CA PRO A 302 7.25 25.28 -4.75
C PRO A 302 6.26 25.22 -3.57
N LEU A 303 4.99 24.84 -3.76
CA LEU A 303 4.02 24.76 -2.64
C LEU A 303 4.37 23.63 -1.68
N PHE A 304 4.71 22.45 -2.20
CA PHE A 304 5.19 21.32 -1.42
C PHE A 304 6.42 21.69 -0.59
N LYS A 305 7.40 22.36 -1.22
CA LYS A 305 8.62 22.81 -0.55
C LYS A 305 8.35 23.91 0.49
N ALA A 306 7.39 24.78 0.23
CA ALA A 306 6.93 25.78 1.19
C ALA A 306 6.27 25.17 2.43
N CYS A 307 5.54 24.07 2.29
CA CYS A 307 4.99 23.31 3.43
C CYS A 307 6.10 22.75 4.32
N TYR A 308 7.19 22.26 3.73
CA TYR A 308 8.38 21.85 4.48
C TYR A 308 9.01 23.04 5.23
N TYR A 309 9.23 24.18 4.59
CA TYR A 309 9.80 25.36 5.26
C TYR A 309 8.94 25.91 6.39
N GLU A 310 7.63 25.93 6.21
CA GLU A 310 6.72 26.32 7.28
C GLU A 310 6.73 25.31 8.44
N THR A 311 6.89 24.02 8.14
CA THR A 311 7.10 23.01 9.17
C THR A 311 8.40 23.25 9.93
N VAL A 312 9.50 23.53 9.23
CA VAL A 312 10.79 23.84 9.86
C VAL A 312 10.68 25.07 10.76
N ARG A 313 9.96 26.13 10.33
CA ARG A 313 9.73 27.33 11.14
C ARG A 313 9.02 27.01 12.46
N LEU A 314 7.89 26.31 12.37
CA LEU A 314 7.00 26.04 13.51
C LEU A 314 7.51 24.94 14.44
N HIS A 315 8.15 23.92 13.89
CA HIS A 315 8.43 22.67 14.62
C HIS A 315 9.90 22.45 14.97
N SER A 316 10.80 23.34 14.52
CA SER A 316 12.21 23.28 14.94
C SER A 316 12.41 23.96 16.30
N ALA A 317 13.09 23.27 17.20
CA ALA A 317 13.55 23.78 18.50
C ALA A 317 15.03 24.23 18.41
N GLY A 318 15.39 24.84 17.28
CA GLY A 318 16.76 25.19 16.97
C GLY A 318 17.32 26.31 17.84
N ILE A 319 18.63 26.27 18.05
CA ILE A 319 19.37 27.26 18.82
C ILE A 319 20.66 27.59 18.05
N SER A 320 20.96 28.87 17.87
CA SER A 320 22.22 29.33 17.29
C SER A 320 23.16 29.87 18.37
N PHE A 321 24.44 29.52 18.24
CA PHE A 321 25.51 30.04 19.09
C PHE A 321 26.31 31.06 18.31
N LYS A 322 26.47 32.26 18.85
CA LYS A 322 27.27 33.32 18.22
C LYS A 322 28.31 33.83 19.21
N LYS A 323 29.52 34.11 18.73
CA LYS A 323 30.58 34.79 19.48
C LYS A 323 30.66 36.23 18.98
N LEU A 324 30.46 37.19 19.87
CA LEU A 324 30.46 38.60 19.47
C LEU A 324 31.86 39.04 18.99
N ALA A 325 31.94 39.69 17.82
CA ALA A 325 33.20 40.23 17.31
C ALA A 325 33.53 41.64 17.85
N SER A 326 32.57 42.29 18.52
CA SER A 326 32.69 43.61 19.15
C SER A 326 31.77 43.70 20.37
N ASP A 327 32.02 44.67 21.25
CA ASP A 327 31.13 44.96 22.39
C ASP A 327 29.74 45.37 21.88
N VAL A 328 28.69 44.86 22.52
CA VAL A 328 27.29 45.16 22.19
C VAL A 328 26.56 45.59 23.45
N THR A 329 25.80 46.68 23.36
CA THR A 329 24.82 47.05 24.39
C THR A 329 23.42 46.70 23.89
N LEU A 330 22.74 45.78 24.57
CA LEU A 330 21.35 45.45 24.34
C LEU A 330 20.49 46.27 25.29
N SER A 331 19.68 47.18 24.76
CA SER A 331 18.73 47.96 25.55
C SER A 331 17.32 47.44 25.33
N GLU A 332 16.54 47.33 26.41
CA GLU A 332 15.09 47.09 26.37
C GLU A 332 14.40 48.34 25.83
N SER A 333 13.35 48.16 25.01
CA SER A 333 12.40 49.24 24.74
C SER A 333 11.50 49.48 25.96
N ALA A 334 10.83 50.64 26.01
CA ALA A 334 9.82 50.91 27.05
C ALA A 334 8.68 49.87 27.06
N GLU A 335 8.35 49.31 25.89
CA GLU A 335 7.35 48.25 25.73
C GLU A 335 7.87 46.89 26.23
N GLU A 336 9.16 46.59 26.02
CA GLU A 336 9.80 45.37 26.51
C GLU A 336 9.93 45.39 28.05
N ALA A 337 10.23 46.55 28.65
CA ALA A 337 10.34 46.73 30.10
C ALA A 337 9.00 46.53 30.83
N ALA A 338 7.88 46.91 30.19
CA ALA A 338 6.54 46.82 30.77
C ALA A 338 6.10 45.36 31.10
N TYR A 339 6.79 44.34 30.56
CA TYR A 339 6.61 42.93 30.92
C TYR A 339 7.31 42.58 32.25
N GLY A 340 6.98 43.31 33.33
CA GLY A 340 7.37 42.97 34.70
C GLY A 340 8.42 43.87 35.34
N LEU A 341 8.84 44.96 34.68
CA LEU A 341 9.78 45.94 35.23
C LEU A 341 9.26 47.39 35.07
N THR A 342 9.73 48.29 35.92
CA THR A 342 9.34 49.71 35.89
C THR A 342 10.23 50.58 35.01
N GLU A 343 11.45 50.11 34.67
CA GLU A 343 12.41 50.84 33.84
C GLU A 343 13.13 49.91 32.86
N PRO A 344 13.45 50.37 31.63
CA PRO A 344 14.20 49.59 30.65
C PRO A 344 15.64 49.31 31.10
N ARG A 345 16.08 48.05 30.96
CA ARG A 345 17.46 47.65 31.27
C ARG A 345 18.37 47.74 30.04
N ALA A 346 19.66 47.93 30.30
CA ALA A 346 20.71 47.82 29.30
C ALA A 346 21.72 46.75 29.73
N TYR A 347 21.98 45.79 28.85
CA TYR A 347 22.94 44.71 29.05
C TYR A 347 24.16 44.96 28.18
N LYS A 348 25.33 45.11 28.79
CA LYS A 348 26.61 45.18 28.05
C LYS A 348 27.19 43.77 27.93
N ILE A 349 27.41 43.34 26.70
CA ILE A 349 28.01 42.06 26.36
C ILE A 349 29.34 42.34 25.67
N ALA A 350 30.42 41.78 26.19
CA ALA A 350 31.78 42.09 25.73
C ALA A 350 32.14 41.32 24.47
N LYS A 351 33.06 41.87 23.68
CA LYS A 351 33.70 41.18 22.55
C LYS A 351 34.27 39.83 23.02
N GLY A 352 33.97 38.79 22.28
CA GLY A 352 34.43 37.42 22.55
C GLY A 352 33.49 36.61 23.44
N GLU A 353 32.46 37.21 24.05
CA GLU A 353 31.43 36.47 24.77
C GLU A 353 30.51 35.70 23.81
N GLY A 354 30.04 34.55 24.29
CA GLY A 354 29.10 33.69 23.58
C GLY A 354 27.66 34.07 23.91
N ILE A 355 26.81 34.12 22.89
CA ILE A 355 25.37 34.32 23.02
C ILE A 355 24.62 33.14 22.42
N ILE A 356 23.52 32.78 23.07
CA ILE A 356 22.62 31.71 22.67
C ILE A 356 21.34 32.37 22.15
N VAL A 357 20.96 32.06 20.92
CA VAL A 357 19.76 32.64 20.29
C VAL A 357 18.77 31.52 19.96
N PRO A 358 17.67 31.38 20.72
CA PRO A 358 16.63 30.41 20.41
C PRO A 358 15.87 30.84 19.16
N HIS A 359 15.76 29.97 18.16
CA HIS A 359 15.11 30.27 16.88
C HIS A 359 13.63 30.60 17.07
N GLY A 360 12.98 29.91 18.01
CA GLY A 360 11.57 30.12 18.35
C GLY A 360 11.23 31.56 18.77
N ALA A 361 12.17 32.28 19.39
CA ALA A 361 11.94 33.69 19.76
C ALA A 361 11.77 34.61 18.55
N TYR A 362 12.26 34.21 17.37
CA TYR A 362 12.01 34.89 16.10
C TYR A 362 10.79 34.30 15.38
N HIS A 363 10.75 32.97 15.26
CA HIS A 363 9.71 32.27 14.50
C HIS A 363 8.30 32.49 15.04
N HIS A 364 8.15 32.71 16.35
CA HIS A 364 6.85 32.94 17.00
C HIS A 364 6.52 34.44 17.22
N ASP A 365 7.34 35.36 16.71
CA ASP A 365 7.16 36.79 16.92
C ASP A 365 6.24 37.42 15.86
N ALA A 366 5.10 37.95 16.33
CA ALA A 366 4.08 38.57 15.49
C ALA A 366 4.57 39.80 14.70
N ARG A 367 5.70 40.40 15.08
CA ARG A 367 6.34 41.50 14.35
C ARG A 367 7.01 41.04 13.04
N TYR A 368 7.35 39.76 12.94
CA TYR A 368 8.00 39.17 11.77
C TYR A 368 7.07 38.24 11.00
N PHE A 369 6.15 37.56 11.69
CA PHE A 369 5.20 36.63 11.10
C PHE A 369 3.78 36.97 11.56
N SER A 370 2.89 37.38 10.66
CA SER A 370 1.46 37.53 10.99
C SER A 370 0.87 36.20 11.46
N ASN A 371 0.06 36.14 12.52
CA ASN A 371 -0.48 34.87 13.06
C ASN A 371 0.59 33.77 13.19
N PRO A 372 1.66 34.00 13.98
CA PRO A 372 2.87 33.18 13.95
C PRO A 372 2.64 31.70 14.33
N GLU A 373 1.58 31.39 15.05
CA GLU A 373 1.20 30.02 15.45
C GLU A 373 0.43 29.24 14.38
N GLN A 374 -0.07 29.92 13.34
CA GLN A 374 -0.81 29.28 12.27
C GLN A 374 0.14 28.68 11.23
N PHE A 375 -0.14 27.43 10.81
CA PHE A 375 0.54 26.81 9.68
C PHE A 375 0.08 27.47 8.37
N ASP A 376 0.97 28.23 7.75
CA ASP A 376 0.72 28.94 6.49
C ASP A 376 1.94 28.84 5.56
N PRO A 377 1.93 27.87 4.62
CA PRO A 377 3.02 27.68 3.67
C PRO A 377 3.15 28.83 2.68
N LEU A 378 2.11 29.63 2.44
CA LEU A 378 2.14 30.69 1.42
C LEU A 378 3.16 31.78 1.75
N ARG A 379 3.55 31.92 3.03
CA ARG A 379 4.62 32.82 3.47
C ARG A 379 5.94 32.59 2.75
N PHE A 380 6.22 31.34 2.38
CA PHE A 380 7.47 30.97 1.74
C PHE A 380 7.40 31.04 0.22
N LEU A 381 6.25 31.40 -0.37
CA LEU A 381 6.10 31.52 -1.81
C LEU A 381 6.41 32.95 -2.28
N VAL A 382 7.43 33.06 -3.12
CA VAL A 382 7.79 34.30 -3.81
C VAL A 382 7.43 34.15 -5.27
N THR A 383 6.59 35.06 -5.77
CA THR A 383 6.24 35.13 -7.19
C THR A 383 7.24 36.03 -7.90
N ASP A 384 7.89 35.50 -8.94
CA ASP A 384 8.73 36.28 -9.85
C ASP A 384 7.84 37.29 -10.60
N PRO A 385 8.08 38.61 -10.47
CA PRO A 385 7.24 39.64 -11.07
C PRO A 385 7.29 39.65 -12.61
N THR A 386 8.31 39.06 -13.21
CA THR A 386 8.54 38.99 -14.65
C THR A 386 7.97 37.72 -15.27
N THR A 387 8.18 36.57 -14.63
CA THR A 387 7.76 35.26 -15.19
C THR A 387 6.44 34.75 -14.62
N GLY A 388 5.94 35.33 -13.53
CA GLY A 388 4.78 34.85 -12.78
C GLY A 388 4.99 33.50 -12.10
N LYS A 389 6.19 32.90 -12.21
CA LYS A 389 6.51 31.62 -11.57
C LYS A 389 6.72 31.81 -10.07
N GLN A 390 6.16 30.89 -9.29
CA GLN A 390 6.39 30.84 -7.85
C GLN A 390 7.63 30.01 -7.54
N ARG A 391 8.40 30.46 -6.55
CA ARG A 391 9.51 29.72 -5.95
C ARG A 391 9.37 29.73 -4.43
N ALA A 392 9.76 28.63 -3.78
CA ALA A 392 9.89 28.61 -2.33
C ALA A 392 11.19 29.34 -1.93
N ASP A 393 11.11 30.28 -0.98
CA ASP A 393 12.26 31.07 -0.52
C ASP A 393 12.55 30.83 0.96
N SER A 394 13.62 30.08 1.25
CA SER A 394 14.04 29.78 2.62
C SER A 394 14.70 30.95 3.35
N ASN A 395 15.01 32.07 2.67
CA ASN A 395 15.69 33.22 3.31
C ASN A 395 14.86 33.82 4.45
N ILE A 396 13.56 33.56 4.46
CA ILE A 396 12.63 33.95 5.53
C ILE A 396 12.98 33.26 6.87
N LEU A 397 13.71 32.13 6.83
CA LEU A 397 14.24 31.44 8.01
C LEU A 397 15.55 32.07 8.56
N ALA A 398 16.14 33.05 7.86
CA ALA A 398 17.38 33.70 8.30
C ALA A 398 17.09 34.64 9.50
N PRO A 399 17.94 34.66 10.55
CA PRO A 399 19.41 34.52 10.52
C PRO A 399 19.94 33.19 11.09
N PHE A 400 19.06 32.20 11.22
CA PHE A 400 19.32 30.93 11.88
C PHE A 400 19.78 29.82 10.93
N ALA A 401 19.96 30.17 9.67
CA ALA A 401 20.28 29.25 8.58
C ALA A 401 21.75 28.75 8.61
N ASP A 402 22.60 29.28 9.51
CA ASP A 402 23.96 28.81 9.73
C ASP A 402 24.03 27.79 10.90
N GLY A 403 24.18 26.50 10.57
CA GLY A 403 24.43 25.42 11.54
C GLY A 403 23.80 24.08 11.14
N LEU A 404 23.92 23.07 12.03
CA LEU A 404 23.37 21.71 11.85
C LEU A 404 21.87 21.67 11.50
N TYR A 405 21.13 22.74 11.77
CA TYR A 405 19.66 22.82 11.65
C TYR A 405 19.19 23.86 10.63
N GLY A 406 20.10 24.45 9.84
CA GLY A 406 19.80 25.56 8.93
C GLY A 406 19.51 25.13 7.49
N SER A 407 18.59 25.85 6.82
CA SER A 407 18.18 25.58 5.44
C SER A 407 19.24 25.90 4.38
N THR A 408 20.26 26.71 4.68
CA THR A 408 21.31 27.09 3.72
C THR A 408 22.49 26.12 3.70
N ASN A 409 22.49 25.05 4.53
CA ASN A 409 23.66 24.18 4.69
C ASN A 409 23.32 22.69 4.92
N ASN A 410 22.20 22.21 4.36
CA ASN A 410 21.70 20.84 4.60
C ASN A 410 21.06 20.21 3.33
N GLY A 411 21.81 20.21 2.22
CA GLY A 411 21.31 19.71 0.92
C GLY A 411 20.86 18.24 0.93
N PHE A 412 21.50 17.39 1.74
CA PHE A 412 21.10 15.99 1.91
C PHE A 412 19.84 15.84 2.77
N THR A 413 19.80 16.47 3.95
CA THR A 413 18.71 16.34 4.92
C THR A 413 17.37 16.80 4.33
N GLU A 414 17.36 17.92 3.62
CA GLU A 414 16.16 18.42 2.91
C GLU A 414 15.67 17.40 1.88
N ARG A 415 16.57 16.85 1.05
CA ARG A 415 16.25 15.83 0.04
C ARG A 415 15.68 14.56 0.67
N ALA A 416 16.29 14.08 1.75
CA ALA A 416 15.82 12.89 2.46
C ALA A 416 14.40 13.10 3.01
N ILE A 417 14.18 14.21 3.74
CA ILE A 417 12.87 14.55 4.32
C ILE A 417 11.79 14.65 3.24
N LEU A 418 12.06 15.40 2.17
CA LEU A 418 11.11 15.59 1.09
C LEU A 418 10.83 14.29 0.32
N THR A 419 11.82 13.40 0.18
CA THR A 419 11.65 12.06 -0.41
C THR A 419 10.64 11.24 0.40
N PHE A 420 10.79 11.20 1.73
CA PHE A 420 9.84 10.49 2.61
C PHE A 420 8.44 11.09 2.53
N ILE A 421 8.31 12.41 2.66
CA ILE A 421 7.01 13.11 2.63
C ILE A 421 6.32 12.87 1.29
N ALA A 422 7.02 13.07 0.18
CA ALA A 422 6.47 12.94 -1.17
C ALA A 422 5.95 11.52 -1.42
N GLY A 423 6.73 10.49 -1.06
CA GLY A 423 6.31 9.10 -1.18
C GLY A 423 5.07 8.78 -0.34
N ILE A 424 5.04 9.24 0.92
CA ILE A 424 3.91 8.97 1.84
C ILE A 424 2.63 9.62 1.30
N VAL A 425 2.71 10.89 0.92
CA VAL A 425 1.59 11.66 0.37
C VAL A 425 1.04 11.05 -0.92
N ALA A 426 1.90 10.46 -1.75
CA ALA A 426 1.51 9.84 -3.01
C ALA A 426 0.86 8.46 -2.83
N LEU A 427 1.37 7.61 -1.93
CA LEU A 427 0.96 6.20 -1.79
C LEU A 427 -0.15 5.95 -0.77
N TRP A 428 -0.23 6.77 0.28
CA TRP A 428 -1.02 6.45 1.46
C TRP A 428 -2.15 7.46 1.70
N GLU A 429 -3.29 6.97 2.19
CA GLU A 429 -4.28 7.78 2.88
C GLU A 429 -4.13 7.61 4.39
N ILE A 430 -4.18 8.73 5.11
CA ILE A 430 -4.08 8.81 6.56
C ILE A 430 -5.33 9.50 7.09
N GLU A 431 -6.16 8.75 7.79
CA GLU A 431 -7.44 9.23 8.33
C GLU A 431 -7.41 9.24 9.86
N PRO A 432 -8.16 10.14 10.52
CA PRO A 432 -8.30 10.09 11.97
C PRO A 432 -9.02 8.79 12.41
N THR A 433 -8.64 8.25 13.56
CA THR A 433 -9.37 7.14 14.21
C THR A 433 -10.77 7.59 14.66
N SER A 434 -10.91 8.84 15.07
CA SER A 434 -12.17 9.47 15.48
C SER A 434 -12.27 10.92 14.99
N GLY A 435 -13.47 11.34 14.56
CA GLY A 435 -13.71 12.68 14.02
C GLY A 435 -13.61 12.75 12.50
N LYS A 436 -13.91 13.92 11.93
CA LYS A 436 -13.95 14.12 10.47
C LYS A 436 -12.60 14.50 9.86
N PHE A 437 -11.72 15.14 10.63
CA PHE A 437 -10.43 15.65 10.17
C PHE A 437 -9.32 15.27 11.16
N LEU A 438 -8.09 15.14 10.66
CA LEU A 438 -6.93 14.86 11.48
C LEU A 438 -6.60 16.09 12.35
N SER A 439 -6.44 15.90 13.65
CA SER A 439 -6.08 16.97 14.59
C SER A 439 -4.57 17.00 14.83
N VAL A 440 -3.94 18.15 14.60
CA VAL A 440 -2.52 18.37 14.89
C VAL A 440 -2.30 18.36 16.42
N PRO A 441 -1.44 17.47 16.97
CA PRO A 441 -1.16 17.45 18.40
C PRO A 441 -0.31 18.65 18.84
N GLY A 442 -0.31 18.94 20.14
CA GLY A 442 0.60 19.93 20.72
C GLY A 442 2.06 19.45 20.67
N HIS A 443 2.98 20.35 20.98
CA HIS A 443 4.42 20.10 20.92
C HIS A 443 5.07 20.00 22.31
N LYS A 444 6.07 19.14 22.45
CA LYS A 444 6.90 18.93 23.64
C LYS A 444 8.37 19.17 23.26
N THR A 445 9.10 19.88 24.11
CA THR A 445 10.53 20.19 23.92
C THR A 445 11.37 18.92 23.82
N SER A 446 12.18 18.86 22.75
CA SER A 446 13.19 17.84 22.45
C SER A 446 14.32 18.48 21.65
N TRP A 447 15.41 17.76 21.42
CA TRP A 447 16.56 18.32 20.71
C TRP A 447 16.29 18.52 19.22
N GLY A 448 16.68 19.68 18.68
CA GLY A 448 16.59 20.03 17.25
C GLY A 448 15.18 20.34 16.75
N ALA A 449 14.21 19.46 16.96
CA ALA A 449 12.81 19.63 16.60
C ALA A 449 11.91 19.09 17.73
N PHE A 450 10.67 19.59 17.80
CA PHE A 450 9.69 19.19 18.83
C PHE A 450 9.10 17.80 18.59
N ARG A 451 8.72 17.11 19.68
CA ARG A 451 7.92 15.88 19.66
C ARG A 451 6.44 16.18 19.88
N PRO A 452 5.51 15.29 19.46
CA PRO A 452 4.10 15.44 19.81
C PRO A 452 3.88 15.23 21.32
N THR A 453 2.95 15.97 21.91
CA THR A 453 2.59 15.85 23.34
C THR A 453 1.81 14.58 23.67
N LYS A 454 1.14 14.01 22.66
CA LYS A 454 0.31 12.81 22.77
C LYS A 454 0.46 11.96 21.52
N GLU A 455 0.20 10.67 21.68
CA GLU A 455 0.16 9.75 20.54
C GLU A 455 -0.95 10.15 19.56
N LEU A 456 -0.62 10.09 18.27
CA LEU A 456 -1.56 10.37 17.18
C LEU A 456 -1.93 9.05 16.50
N ARG A 457 -3.06 8.47 16.91
CA ARG A 457 -3.60 7.23 16.36
C ARG A 457 -4.38 7.51 15.07
N VAL A 458 -3.97 6.89 13.97
CA VAL A 458 -4.52 7.11 12.62
C VAL A 458 -4.86 5.80 11.93
N LYS A 459 -5.79 5.84 10.97
CA LYS A 459 -6.10 4.77 10.03
C LYS A 459 -5.28 4.95 8.76
N MET A 460 -4.49 3.93 8.41
CA MET A 460 -3.64 3.89 7.22
C MET A 460 -4.30 3.04 6.15
N LYS A 461 -4.38 3.57 4.91
CA LYS A 461 -4.86 2.82 3.74
C LYS A 461 -3.93 3.01 2.55
N LEU A 462 -3.65 1.93 1.84
CA LEU A 462 -2.85 2.00 0.62
C LEU A 462 -3.73 2.42 -0.56
N ARG A 463 -3.25 3.36 -1.37
CA ARG A 463 -4.01 3.87 -2.52
C ARG A 463 -4.03 2.91 -3.73
N ILE A 464 -3.22 1.82 -3.72
CA ILE A 464 -3.01 0.89 -4.85
C ILE A 464 -2.83 -0.58 -4.38
N GLY A 465 -3.59 -1.57 -4.89
CA GLY A 465 -3.62 -2.98 -4.42
C GLY A 465 -4.54 -3.90 -5.27
N THR A 466 -4.42 -5.24 -5.26
CA THR A 466 -5.46 -6.12 -5.87
C THR A 466 -6.61 -6.26 -4.88
N CYS A 467 -7.84 -6.44 -5.37
CA CYS A 467 -9.03 -6.53 -4.51
C CYS A 467 -8.82 -7.55 -3.37
N GLY A 468 -8.85 -7.11 -2.11
CA GLY A 468 -8.66 -7.95 -0.92
C GLY A 468 -9.83 -8.91 -0.64
N VAL A 469 -10.72 -9.14 -1.61
CA VAL A 469 -11.93 -9.96 -1.46
C VAL A 469 -11.88 -11.16 -2.42
N MET A 470 -12.90 -12.02 -2.41
CA MET A 470 -13.01 -13.15 -3.35
C MET A 470 -13.47 -12.71 -4.74
N GLY A 471 -12.71 -11.78 -5.34
CA GLY A 471 -12.88 -11.31 -6.73
C GLY A 471 -12.27 -12.28 -7.75
N THR A 472 -12.26 -11.88 -9.03
CA THR A 472 -11.78 -12.74 -10.14
C THR A 472 -10.31 -13.14 -9.97
N ALA A 473 -9.43 -12.21 -9.55
CA ALA A 473 -8.01 -12.51 -9.33
C ALA A 473 -7.80 -13.59 -8.26
N SER A 474 -8.37 -13.39 -7.07
CA SER A 474 -8.32 -14.34 -5.95
C SER A 474 -8.94 -15.69 -6.31
N THR A 475 -10.07 -15.66 -7.03
CA THR A 475 -10.75 -16.87 -7.52
C THR A 475 -9.83 -17.66 -8.44
N MET A 476 -9.25 -17.01 -9.46
CA MET A 476 -8.39 -17.69 -10.43
C MET A 476 -7.10 -18.20 -9.78
N ALA A 477 -6.55 -17.50 -8.79
CA ALA A 477 -5.40 -18.01 -8.02
C ALA A 477 -5.76 -19.31 -7.26
N CYS A 478 -6.90 -19.36 -6.58
CA CYS A 478 -7.37 -20.55 -5.88
C CYS A 478 -7.70 -21.71 -6.83
N VAL A 479 -8.34 -21.41 -7.96
CA VAL A 479 -8.65 -22.37 -9.03
C VAL A 479 -7.37 -22.93 -9.65
N THR A 480 -6.34 -22.10 -9.88
CA THR A 480 -5.05 -22.53 -10.43
C THR A 480 -4.30 -23.45 -9.47
N ALA A 481 -4.34 -23.15 -8.16
CA ALA A 481 -3.84 -24.05 -7.13
C ALA A 481 -4.60 -25.38 -7.12
N ALA A 482 -5.93 -25.35 -7.22
CA ALA A 482 -6.77 -26.55 -7.23
C ALA A 482 -6.62 -27.41 -8.51
N LEU A 483 -6.33 -26.79 -9.65
CA LEU A 483 -5.88 -27.47 -10.87
C LEU A 483 -4.52 -28.15 -10.70
N GLY A 484 -3.79 -27.84 -9.63
CA GLY A 484 -2.46 -28.37 -9.36
C GLY A 484 -1.36 -27.66 -10.16
N MET A 485 -1.61 -26.49 -10.74
CA MET A 485 -0.66 -25.80 -11.65
C MET A 485 0.30 -24.82 -10.95
N MET A 486 0.18 -24.65 -9.63
CA MET A 486 1.05 -23.80 -8.82
C MET A 486 1.19 -24.36 -7.40
N PRO A 487 2.18 -23.91 -6.60
CA PRO A 487 2.22 -24.22 -5.17
C PRO A 487 0.90 -23.86 -4.48
N LEU A 488 0.29 -24.82 -3.77
CA LEU A 488 -1.05 -24.67 -3.19
C LEU A 488 -1.16 -23.46 -2.25
N ARG A 489 -0.10 -23.20 -1.47
CA ARG A 489 -0.03 -22.06 -0.53
C ARG A 489 0.03 -20.71 -1.26
N GLY A 490 0.46 -20.70 -2.52
CA GLY A 490 0.66 -19.49 -3.32
C GLY A 490 -0.60 -18.73 -3.67
N ALA A 491 -1.77 -19.37 -3.64
CA ALA A 491 -3.02 -18.72 -4.01
C ALA A 491 -3.45 -17.62 -3.04
N THR A 492 -3.09 -17.75 -1.76
CA THR A 492 -3.64 -16.89 -0.68
C THR A 492 -2.62 -15.95 -0.06
N ALA A 493 -1.31 -16.16 -0.29
CA ALA A 493 -0.28 -15.32 0.32
C ALA A 493 -0.47 -13.84 -0.05
N PRO A 494 -0.54 -12.91 0.91
CA PRO A 494 -0.62 -11.48 0.60
C PRO A 494 0.58 -11.07 -0.27
N ALA A 495 0.37 -10.17 -1.24
CA ALA A 495 1.43 -9.75 -2.16
C ALA A 495 2.66 -9.19 -1.44
N VAL A 496 2.44 -8.50 -0.32
CA VAL A 496 3.48 -7.87 0.52
C VAL A 496 4.04 -8.80 1.60
N SER A 497 3.57 -10.05 1.70
CA SER A 497 4.03 -10.97 2.76
C SER A 497 5.38 -11.62 2.43
N SER A 498 6.20 -11.88 3.46
CA SER A 498 7.41 -12.72 3.31
C SER A 498 7.12 -14.13 2.78
N ALA A 499 5.89 -14.63 3.01
CA ALA A 499 5.42 -15.90 2.44
C ALA A 499 5.40 -15.87 0.91
N ARG A 500 5.03 -14.73 0.29
CA ARG A 500 5.02 -14.58 -1.17
C ARG A 500 6.41 -14.76 -1.77
N LEU A 501 7.45 -14.22 -1.13
CA LEU A 501 8.84 -14.38 -1.58
C LEU A 501 9.31 -15.83 -1.49
N ARG A 502 9.04 -16.52 -0.37
CA ARG A 502 9.36 -17.95 -0.22
C ARG A 502 8.66 -18.82 -1.27
N ILE A 503 7.40 -18.51 -1.59
CA ILE A 503 6.65 -19.20 -2.64
C ILE A 503 7.23 -18.92 -4.03
N ALA A 504 7.74 -17.71 -4.28
CA ALA A 504 8.40 -17.38 -5.54
C ALA A 504 9.69 -18.21 -5.73
N GLU A 505 10.49 -18.35 -4.68
CA GLU A 505 11.67 -19.22 -4.67
C GLU A 505 11.30 -20.71 -4.88
N GLU A 506 10.27 -21.20 -4.16
CA GLU A 506 9.71 -22.55 -4.35
C GLU A 506 9.25 -22.78 -5.80
N THR A 507 8.62 -21.77 -6.40
CA THR A 507 8.17 -21.82 -7.80
C THR A 507 9.36 -21.95 -8.75
N GLY A 508 10.47 -21.25 -8.50
CA GLY A 508 11.70 -21.41 -9.26
C GLY A 508 12.29 -22.83 -9.17
N ALA A 509 12.31 -23.42 -7.97
CA ALA A 509 12.74 -24.80 -7.78
C ALA A 509 11.84 -25.80 -8.52
N ASN A 510 10.51 -25.61 -8.44
CA ASN A 510 9.53 -26.43 -9.15
C ASN A 510 9.70 -26.33 -10.66
N ALA A 511 9.98 -25.13 -11.21
CA ALA A 511 10.22 -24.95 -12.64
C ALA A 511 11.42 -25.78 -13.14
N VAL A 512 12.51 -25.82 -12.37
CA VAL A 512 13.68 -26.67 -12.69
C VAL A 512 13.32 -28.16 -12.61
N ALA A 513 12.53 -28.58 -11.62
CA ALA A 513 12.10 -29.96 -11.48
C ALA A 513 11.22 -30.42 -12.66
N ILE A 514 10.26 -29.60 -13.08
CA ILE A 514 9.40 -29.84 -14.25
C ILE A 514 10.22 -29.98 -15.52
N ALA A 515 11.19 -29.07 -15.73
CA ALA A 515 12.07 -29.12 -16.90
C ALA A 515 12.88 -30.42 -16.96
N LYS A 516 13.38 -30.89 -15.81
CA LYS A 516 14.09 -32.19 -15.71
C LYS A 516 13.17 -33.38 -15.97
N SER A 517 11.96 -33.38 -15.43
CA SER A 517 11.01 -34.48 -15.61
C SER A 517 10.25 -34.43 -16.95
N LYS A 518 10.41 -33.34 -17.73
CA LYS A 518 9.69 -33.07 -18.99
C LYS A 518 8.16 -33.15 -18.83
N ARG A 519 7.64 -32.80 -17.65
CA ARG A 519 6.21 -32.85 -17.37
C ARG A 519 5.49 -31.77 -18.16
N LYS A 520 4.43 -32.13 -18.86
CA LYS A 520 3.65 -31.20 -19.67
C LYS A 520 2.40 -30.73 -18.93
N PRO A 521 1.86 -29.54 -19.22
CA PRO A 521 0.58 -29.10 -18.65
C PRO A 521 -0.55 -30.12 -18.84
N GLN A 522 -0.58 -30.83 -19.97
CA GLN A 522 -1.57 -31.87 -20.26
C GLN A 522 -1.56 -33.04 -19.26
N GLU A 523 -0.43 -33.29 -18.61
CA GLU A 523 -0.30 -34.37 -17.62
C GLU A 523 -0.81 -33.94 -16.23
N ILE A 524 -0.98 -32.64 -16.00
CA ILE A 524 -1.47 -32.05 -14.74
C ILE A 524 -2.96 -31.66 -14.88
N LEU A 525 -3.32 -31.09 -16.03
CA LEU A 525 -4.66 -30.67 -16.40
C LEU A 525 -5.50 -31.87 -16.86
N THR A 526 -5.91 -32.69 -15.90
CA THR A 526 -6.76 -33.87 -16.07
C THR A 526 -8.22 -33.56 -15.74
N LYS A 527 -9.14 -34.44 -16.12
CA LYS A 527 -10.57 -34.29 -15.78
C LYS A 527 -10.76 -34.14 -14.26
N GLU A 528 -10.03 -34.93 -13.48
CA GLU A 528 -10.02 -34.92 -12.02
C GLU A 528 -9.52 -33.60 -11.45
N SER A 529 -8.47 -33.00 -12.03
CA SER A 529 -7.99 -31.70 -11.55
C SER A 529 -8.97 -30.57 -11.86
N PHE A 530 -9.68 -30.62 -12.99
CA PHE A 530 -10.81 -29.71 -13.27
C PHE A 530 -11.98 -29.91 -12.31
N TRP A 531 -12.34 -31.16 -11.96
CA TRP A 531 -13.36 -31.44 -10.96
C TRP A 531 -12.98 -30.88 -9.58
N ASN A 532 -11.71 -31.02 -9.18
CA ASN A 532 -11.19 -30.40 -7.96
C ASN A 532 -11.26 -28.87 -8.03
N ALA A 533 -10.90 -28.28 -9.16
CA ALA A 533 -10.93 -26.84 -9.37
C ALA A 533 -12.35 -26.26 -9.31
N ILE A 534 -13.33 -26.94 -9.89
CA ILE A 534 -14.75 -26.57 -9.82
C ILE A 534 -15.28 -26.76 -8.39
N THR A 535 -14.85 -27.81 -7.68
CA THR A 535 -15.20 -28.01 -6.27
C THR A 535 -14.69 -26.85 -5.42
N VAL A 536 -13.44 -26.43 -5.61
CA VAL A 536 -12.88 -25.25 -4.94
C VAL A 536 -13.63 -23.99 -5.35
N LEU A 537 -13.93 -23.78 -6.64
CA LEU A 537 -14.68 -22.63 -7.13
C LEU A 537 -16.04 -22.46 -6.40
N GLN A 538 -16.75 -23.57 -6.19
CA GLN A 538 -18.01 -23.59 -5.43
C GLN A 538 -17.77 -23.33 -3.93
N ALA A 539 -16.76 -23.97 -3.35
CA ALA A 539 -16.45 -23.87 -1.92
C ALA A 539 -15.93 -22.50 -1.48
N ILE A 540 -15.34 -21.73 -2.39
CA ILE A 540 -14.91 -20.36 -2.14
C ILE A 540 -15.96 -19.32 -2.55
N GLY A 541 -17.03 -19.72 -3.24
CA GLY A 541 -18.02 -18.78 -3.77
C GLY A 541 -17.36 -17.82 -4.75
N GLY A 542 -16.58 -18.35 -5.69
CA GLY A 542 -15.73 -17.55 -6.55
C GLY A 542 -16.48 -16.66 -7.54
N SER A 543 -15.72 -15.94 -8.36
CA SER A 543 -16.22 -15.13 -9.46
C SER A 543 -16.88 -15.99 -10.54
N THR A 544 -17.99 -15.50 -11.12
CA THR A 544 -18.63 -16.14 -12.29
C THR A 544 -17.71 -16.17 -13.50
N ASN A 545 -16.79 -15.20 -13.64
CA ASN A 545 -15.79 -15.18 -14.70
C ASN A 545 -14.89 -16.43 -14.73
N ALA A 546 -14.69 -17.09 -13.58
CA ALA A 546 -13.91 -18.32 -13.52
C ALA A 546 -14.54 -19.46 -14.32
N VAL A 547 -15.85 -19.43 -14.56
CA VAL A 547 -16.55 -20.38 -15.44
C VAL A 547 -16.04 -20.23 -16.87
N VAL A 548 -16.05 -19.01 -17.39
CA VAL A 548 -15.54 -18.70 -18.75
C VAL A 548 -14.08 -19.12 -18.89
N HIS A 549 -13.24 -18.76 -17.91
CA HIS A 549 -11.81 -19.12 -17.93
C HIS A 549 -11.57 -20.63 -17.85
N LEU A 550 -12.28 -21.36 -16.99
CA LEU A 550 -12.12 -22.81 -16.88
C LEU A 550 -12.53 -23.52 -18.17
N LEU A 551 -13.64 -23.10 -18.79
CA LEU A 551 -14.11 -23.67 -20.06
C LEU A 551 -13.12 -23.38 -21.19
N ALA A 552 -12.56 -22.16 -21.25
CA ALA A 552 -11.51 -21.81 -22.21
C ALA A 552 -10.27 -22.70 -22.03
N ILE A 553 -9.76 -22.84 -20.79
CA ILE A 553 -8.57 -23.68 -20.51
C ILE A 553 -8.85 -25.14 -20.87
N ALA A 554 -10.04 -25.68 -20.53
CA ALA A 554 -10.42 -27.04 -20.88
C ALA A 554 -10.49 -27.24 -22.40
N ASN A 555 -11.03 -26.27 -23.15
CA ASN A 555 -11.16 -26.33 -24.60
C ASN A 555 -9.83 -26.20 -25.36
N ARG A 556 -8.75 -25.76 -24.70
CA ARG A 556 -7.37 -25.83 -25.23
C ARG A 556 -6.73 -27.20 -25.05
N HIS A 557 -7.31 -28.07 -24.23
CA HIS A 557 -6.79 -29.40 -23.97
C HIS A 557 -7.47 -30.43 -24.89
N PRO A 558 -6.72 -31.16 -25.75
CA PRO A 558 -7.30 -32.08 -26.73
C PRO A 558 -8.23 -33.15 -26.13
N GLU A 559 -7.92 -33.65 -24.94
CA GLU A 559 -8.71 -34.68 -24.28
C GLU A 559 -9.87 -34.14 -23.42
N LEU A 560 -9.91 -32.83 -23.15
CA LEU A 560 -10.92 -32.22 -22.27
C LEU A 560 -11.89 -31.29 -23.00
N GLN A 561 -11.62 -30.93 -24.26
CA GLN A 561 -12.54 -30.16 -25.07
C GLN A 561 -13.90 -30.85 -25.14
N GLY A 562 -14.95 -30.12 -24.77
CA GLY A 562 -16.32 -30.65 -24.69
C GLY A 562 -16.59 -31.62 -23.54
N VAL A 563 -15.59 -31.98 -22.73
CA VAL A 563 -15.75 -32.86 -21.56
C VAL A 563 -16.13 -32.06 -20.32
N ILE A 564 -15.50 -30.91 -20.10
CA ILE A 564 -15.86 -29.98 -19.01
C ILE A 564 -16.86 -28.97 -19.56
N THR A 565 -18.08 -28.98 -19.03
CA THR A 565 -19.20 -28.16 -19.52
C THR A 565 -19.89 -27.42 -18.37
N LEU A 566 -20.84 -26.53 -18.70
CA LEU A 566 -21.71 -25.92 -17.69
C LEU A 566 -22.47 -26.96 -16.84
N ASP A 567 -22.82 -28.11 -17.41
CA ASP A 567 -23.48 -29.17 -16.64
C ASP A 567 -22.52 -29.84 -15.63
N THR A 568 -21.23 -29.90 -15.94
CA THR A 568 -20.20 -30.32 -14.96
C THR A 568 -20.19 -29.39 -13.74
N ILE A 569 -20.24 -28.07 -13.98
CA ILE A 569 -20.27 -27.05 -12.92
C ILE A 569 -21.53 -27.17 -12.08
N LYS A 570 -22.68 -27.41 -12.72
CA LYS A 570 -23.97 -27.62 -12.07
C LYS A 570 -23.96 -28.85 -11.16
N GLU A 571 -23.47 -29.99 -11.66
CA GLU A 571 -23.44 -31.25 -10.92
C GLU A 571 -22.54 -31.20 -9.69
N ILE A 572 -21.34 -30.62 -9.83
CA ILE A 572 -20.42 -30.43 -8.71
C ILE A 572 -21.00 -29.40 -7.72
N GLY A 573 -21.55 -28.29 -8.23
CA GLY A 573 -22.17 -27.27 -7.41
C GLY A 573 -23.28 -27.80 -6.50
N ARG A 574 -24.10 -28.74 -6.97
CA ARG A 574 -25.16 -29.38 -6.15
C ARG A 574 -24.62 -30.15 -4.95
N LYS A 575 -23.36 -30.59 -4.98
CA LYS A 575 -22.73 -31.40 -3.92
C LYS A 575 -21.81 -30.58 -3.01
N THR A 576 -21.45 -29.38 -3.43
CA THR A 576 -20.39 -28.60 -2.77
C THR A 576 -20.95 -27.36 -2.06
N PRO A 577 -20.82 -27.28 -0.71
CA PRO A 577 -21.18 -26.10 0.05
C PRO A 577 -20.17 -24.96 -0.10
N LEU A 578 -20.60 -23.72 0.11
CA LEU A 578 -19.73 -22.56 0.31
C LEU A 578 -19.17 -22.59 1.74
N LEU A 579 -17.86 -22.67 1.86
CA LEU A 579 -17.17 -22.77 3.15
C LEU A 579 -16.39 -21.51 3.51
N ILE A 580 -16.00 -20.72 2.51
CA ILE A 580 -15.16 -19.55 2.75
C ILE A 580 -16.01 -18.32 3.03
N ASP A 581 -15.81 -17.73 4.20
CA ASP A 581 -16.47 -16.49 4.63
C ASP A 581 -15.69 -15.26 4.17
N LEU A 582 -15.84 -14.91 2.89
CA LEU A 582 -15.22 -13.74 2.29
C LEU A 582 -16.22 -12.91 1.47
N LYS A 583 -16.03 -11.59 1.45
CA LYS A 583 -16.76 -10.70 0.55
C LYS A 583 -16.62 -11.17 -0.92
N PRO A 584 -17.68 -11.08 -1.74
CA PRO A 584 -18.98 -10.45 -1.47
C PRO A 584 -20.04 -11.39 -0.86
N SER A 585 -19.74 -12.66 -0.58
CA SER A 585 -20.72 -13.63 -0.04
C SER A 585 -20.71 -13.74 1.48
N GLY A 586 -19.59 -13.37 2.10
CA GLY A 586 -19.39 -13.26 3.53
C GLY A 586 -18.80 -11.89 3.90
N ASP A 587 -18.18 -11.80 5.07
CA ASP A 587 -17.79 -10.53 5.69
C ASP A 587 -16.28 -10.26 5.69
N ASN A 588 -15.44 -11.29 5.51
CA ASN A 588 -13.99 -11.17 5.68
C ASN A 588 -13.20 -11.00 4.36
N TYR A 589 -11.86 -10.95 4.44
CA TYR A 589 -10.94 -10.62 3.35
C TYR A 589 -9.86 -11.69 3.12
N MET A 590 -9.16 -11.62 1.98
CA MET A 590 -8.19 -12.64 1.55
C MET A 590 -7.05 -12.88 2.55
N ASN A 591 -6.63 -11.88 3.34
CA ASN A 591 -5.61 -12.13 4.35
C ASN A 591 -6.17 -12.95 5.52
N ASP A 592 -7.45 -12.79 5.89
CA ASP A 592 -8.12 -13.69 6.84
C ASP A 592 -8.08 -15.14 6.35
N PHE A 593 -8.38 -15.36 5.06
CA PHE A 593 -8.32 -16.69 4.47
C PHE A 593 -6.90 -17.25 4.51
N HIS A 594 -5.88 -16.46 4.18
CA HIS A 594 -4.49 -16.88 4.31
C HIS A 594 -4.12 -17.26 5.74
N ASN A 595 -4.45 -16.40 6.71
CA ASN A 595 -4.14 -16.58 8.12
C ASN A 595 -4.88 -17.77 8.74
N ALA A 596 -6.07 -18.09 8.22
CA ALA A 596 -6.82 -19.31 8.56
C ALA A 596 -6.19 -20.61 7.99
N GLY A 597 -5.05 -20.51 7.31
CA GLY A 597 -4.32 -21.63 6.69
C GLY A 597 -4.51 -21.74 5.18
N GLY A 598 -5.27 -20.81 4.58
CA GLY A 598 -5.42 -20.64 3.14
C GLY A 598 -5.93 -21.88 2.42
N MET A 599 -5.50 -22.02 1.17
CA MET A 599 -5.88 -23.15 0.31
C MET A 599 -5.55 -24.51 0.92
N MET A 600 -4.43 -24.65 1.65
CA MET A 600 -4.09 -25.92 2.28
C MET A 600 -5.14 -26.35 3.30
N ALA A 601 -5.57 -25.44 4.17
CA ALA A 601 -6.60 -25.73 5.16
C ALA A 601 -7.96 -26.02 4.49
N LEU A 602 -8.32 -25.25 3.46
CA LEU A 602 -9.55 -25.49 2.70
C LEU A 602 -9.56 -26.87 2.03
N LEU A 603 -8.48 -27.26 1.36
CA LEU A 603 -8.38 -28.55 0.68
C LEU A 603 -8.46 -29.73 1.67
N GLN A 604 -7.95 -29.57 2.90
CA GLN A 604 -8.13 -30.58 3.95
C GLN A 604 -9.60 -30.72 4.38
N VAL A 605 -10.37 -29.62 4.43
CA VAL A 605 -11.81 -29.67 4.72
C VAL A 605 -12.57 -30.32 3.56
N LEU A 606 -12.19 -29.98 2.32
CA LEU A 606 -12.81 -30.49 1.10
C LEU A 606 -12.37 -31.91 0.73
N ARG A 607 -11.40 -32.51 1.43
CA ARG A 607 -10.83 -33.83 1.13
C ARG A 607 -11.86 -34.91 0.75
N PRO A 608 -13.05 -35.03 1.39
CA PRO A 608 -14.06 -36.01 1.00
C PRO A 608 -14.69 -35.80 -0.39
N LEU A 609 -14.58 -34.59 -0.95
CA LEU A 609 -15.11 -34.21 -2.26
C LEU A 609 -14.01 -34.14 -3.34
N LEU A 610 -12.74 -34.29 -2.97
CA LEU A 610 -11.60 -34.13 -3.88
C LEU A 610 -11.15 -35.46 -4.47
N HIS A 611 -10.76 -35.42 -5.74
CA HIS A 611 -10.05 -36.48 -6.43
C HIS A 611 -8.57 -36.43 -6.05
N LEU A 612 -8.19 -37.25 -5.06
CA LEU A 612 -6.86 -37.21 -4.44
C LEU A 612 -5.72 -37.73 -5.33
N SER A 613 -6.04 -38.51 -6.37
CA SER A 613 -5.06 -39.02 -7.34
C SER A 613 -4.62 -37.99 -8.39
N ALA A 614 -5.25 -36.80 -8.43
CA ALA A 614 -4.87 -35.74 -9.35
C ALA A 614 -3.42 -35.30 -9.10
N VAL A 615 -2.61 -35.27 -10.15
CA VAL A 615 -1.19 -34.88 -10.09
C VAL A 615 -1.07 -33.36 -9.97
N THR A 616 -0.09 -32.88 -9.22
CA THR A 616 0.22 -31.46 -9.05
C THR A 616 1.53 -31.07 -9.75
N ILE A 617 1.85 -29.79 -9.73
CA ILE A 617 3.02 -29.19 -10.37
C ILE A 617 4.34 -29.82 -9.87
N THR A 618 4.37 -30.30 -8.62
CA THR A 618 5.53 -30.98 -8.03
C THR A 618 5.69 -32.41 -8.57
N GLY A 619 4.60 -33.02 -9.05
CA GLY A 619 4.55 -34.41 -9.51
C GLY A 619 3.98 -35.38 -8.49
N GLN A 620 3.76 -34.90 -7.28
CA GLN A 620 3.02 -35.63 -6.26
C GLN A 620 1.53 -35.52 -6.56
N THR A 621 0.79 -36.54 -6.16
CA THR A 621 -0.67 -36.49 -6.12
C THR A 621 -1.16 -35.50 -5.06
N LEU A 622 -2.35 -34.94 -5.26
CA LEU A 622 -2.96 -34.04 -4.29
C LEU A 622 -3.08 -34.71 -2.90
N GLY A 623 -3.40 -36.00 -2.86
CA GLY A 623 -3.45 -36.80 -1.63
C GLY A 623 -2.12 -36.79 -0.88
N GLU A 624 -1.02 -37.08 -1.55
CA GLU A 624 0.33 -37.07 -0.97
C GLU A 624 0.71 -35.70 -0.43
N VAL A 625 0.39 -34.63 -1.17
CA VAL A 625 0.66 -33.24 -0.73
C VAL A 625 -0.14 -32.90 0.53
N LEU A 626 -1.40 -33.33 0.60
CA LEU A 626 -2.24 -33.12 1.79
C LEU A 626 -1.76 -33.97 2.97
N ASP A 627 -1.32 -35.21 2.76
CA ASP A 627 -0.81 -36.09 3.81
C ASP A 627 0.49 -35.59 4.43
N ALA A 628 1.37 -34.99 3.62
CA ALA A 628 2.61 -34.37 4.10
C ALA A 628 2.38 -33.08 4.92
N SER A 629 1.20 -32.47 4.81
CA SER A 629 0.91 -31.19 5.46
C SER A 629 0.35 -31.37 6.88
N GLN A 630 1.09 -30.89 7.89
CA GLN A 630 0.57 -30.80 9.27
C GLN A 630 -0.30 -29.55 9.42
N SER A 631 -1.57 -29.61 9.01
CA SER A 631 -2.51 -28.51 9.25
C SER A 631 -3.11 -28.60 10.65
N LYS A 632 -2.59 -27.82 11.60
CA LYS A 632 -3.24 -27.61 12.91
C LYS A 632 -4.42 -26.65 12.72
N ARG A 633 -5.65 -27.12 12.93
CA ARG A 633 -6.85 -26.28 12.87
C ARG A 633 -6.95 -25.42 14.13
N LEU A 634 -6.64 -24.14 14.01
CA LEU A 634 -6.87 -23.13 15.05
C LEU A 634 -8.39 -22.82 15.14
N SER A 635 -8.89 -22.48 16.33
CA SER A 635 -10.32 -22.17 16.53
C SER A 635 -10.81 -20.98 15.70
N PHE A 636 -10.02 -19.91 15.59
CA PHE A 636 -10.30 -18.75 14.73
C PHE A 636 -10.44 -19.12 13.24
N ALA A 637 -9.71 -20.14 12.77
CA ALA A 637 -9.76 -20.56 11.37
C ALA A 637 -11.14 -21.13 10.97
N GLN A 638 -11.95 -21.57 11.92
CA GLN A 638 -13.29 -22.13 11.66
C GLN A 638 -14.33 -21.06 11.33
N GLN A 639 -14.09 -19.80 11.70
CA GLN A 639 -14.96 -18.68 11.33
C GLN A 639 -14.77 -18.29 9.86
N ILE A 640 -13.53 -18.38 9.36
CA ILE A 640 -13.17 -18.04 7.98
C ILE A 640 -13.35 -19.23 7.02
N ILE A 641 -12.90 -20.42 7.44
CA ILE A 641 -13.04 -21.68 6.71
C ILE A 641 -14.04 -22.55 7.47
N ARG A 642 -15.31 -22.41 7.10
CA ARG A 642 -16.43 -23.09 7.75
C ARG A 642 -16.33 -24.61 7.60
N PRO A 643 -16.74 -25.37 8.63
CA PRO A 643 -16.82 -26.82 8.50
C PRO A 643 -17.96 -27.22 7.55
N MET A 644 -17.84 -28.40 6.92
CA MET A 644 -18.89 -28.95 6.04
C MET A 644 -20.27 -29.09 6.71
N SER A 645 -20.29 -29.22 8.05
CA SER A 645 -21.52 -29.33 8.85
C SER A 645 -22.22 -28.00 9.10
N ASP A 646 -21.53 -26.87 8.95
CA ASP A 646 -22.07 -25.53 9.16
C ASP A 646 -21.55 -24.55 8.09
N PRO A 647 -21.92 -24.75 6.82
CA PRO A 647 -21.45 -23.94 5.71
C PRO A 647 -22.15 -22.58 5.62
N LEU A 648 -21.50 -21.61 4.98
CA LEU A 648 -22.09 -20.29 4.73
C LEU A 648 -23.24 -20.34 3.73
N PHE A 649 -23.17 -21.26 2.76
CA PHE A 649 -24.25 -21.56 1.81
C PHE A 649 -24.27 -23.06 1.51
N PRO A 650 -25.43 -23.73 1.57
CA PRO A 650 -25.49 -25.20 1.61
C PRO A 650 -24.99 -25.90 0.34
N SER A 651 -25.26 -25.34 -0.84
CA SER A 651 -24.83 -25.89 -2.13
C SER A 651 -25.07 -24.90 -3.26
N SER A 652 -24.40 -25.05 -4.40
CA SER A 652 -24.64 -24.25 -5.61
C SER A 652 -24.48 -22.75 -5.38
N SER A 653 -23.36 -22.37 -4.73
CA SER A 653 -23.00 -20.95 -4.55
C SER A 653 -22.88 -20.23 -5.90
N LEU A 654 -22.41 -20.95 -6.91
CA LEU A 654 -22.53 -20.62 -8.33
C LEU A 654 -23.52 -21.60 -8.99
N ALA A 655 -24.68 -21.09 -9.39
CA ALA A 655 -25.74 -21.83 -10.04
C ALA A 655 -25.67 -21.68 -11.56
N VAL A 656 -26.02 -22.74 -12.27
CA VAL A 656 -26.20 -22.77 -13.72
C VAL A 656 -27.69 -22.89 -14.01
N LEU A 657 -28.21 -22.00 -14.85
CA LEU A 657 -29.61 -21.95 -15.26
C LEU A 657 -29.74 -22.28 -16.74
N ARG A 658 -30.83 -22.97 -17.11
CA ARG A 658 -31.21 -23.24 -18.50
C ARG A 658 -32.71 -22.99 -18.69
N GLY A 659 -33.13 -22.81 -19.93
CA GLY A 659 -34.53 -22.75 -20.34
C GLY A 659 -34.66 -22.04 -21.68
N ASN A 660 -35.88 -21.73 -22.11
CA ASN A 660 -36.08 -21.10 -23.43
C ASN A 660 -35.37 -19.74 -23.56
N LEU A 661 -35.14 -19.02 -22.45
CA LEU A 661 -34.45 -17.73 -22.47
C LEU A 661 -32.91 -17.85 -22.54
N ALA A 662 -32.37 -18.97 -22.03
CA ALA A 662 -30.93 -19.27 -22.04
C ALA A 662 -30.73 -20.76 -22.37
N PRO A 663 -30.93 -21.17 -23.64
CA PRO A 663 -30.91 -22.59 -24.01
C PRO A 663 -29.51 -23.19 -23.80
N ASP A 664 -28.46 -22.44 -24.12
CA ASP A 664 -27.07 -22.90 -23.95
C ASP A 664 -26.54 -22.67 -22.54
N GLY A 665 -27.21 -21.82 -21.76
CA GLY A 665 -27.05 -21.69 -20.33
C GLY A 665 -26.78 -20.26 -19.88
N ALA A 666 -26.86 -20.06 -18.57
CA ALA A 666 -26.50 -18.82 -17.88
C ALA A 666 -25.98 -19.16 -16.48
N VAL A 667 -25.26 -18.23 -15.86
CA VAL A 667 -24.70 -18.42 -14.52
C VAL A 667 -25.16 -17.35 -13.54
N LEU A 668 -25.28 -17.71 -12.27
CA LEU A 668 -25.69 -16.84 -11.17
C LEU A 668 -24.86 -17.15 -9.92
N LYS A 669 -24.31 -16.12 -9.28
CA LYS A 669 -23.71 -16.25 -7.95
C LYS A 669 -24.79 -16.19 -6.87
N ALA A 670 -25.47 -17.31 -6.65
CA ALA A 670 -26.59 -17.43 -5.72
C ALA A 670 -26.21 -17.05 -4.27
N SER A 671 -24.96 -17.31 -3.87
CA SER A 671 -24.46 -16.96 -2.53
C SER A 671 -24.37 -15.47 -2.26
N ALA A 672 -24.31 -14.63 -3.30
CA ALA A 672 -24.23 -13.18 -3.15
C ALA A 672 -25.60 -12.48 -3.20
N SER A 673 -26.70 -13.23 -3.37
CA SER A 673 -28.05 -12.69 -3.32
C SER A 673 -28.37 -12.11 -1.95
N LYS A 674 -28.80 -10.84 -1.91
CA LYS A 674 -29.16 -10.19 -0.64
C LYS A 674 -30.54 -10.64 -0.17
N TYR A 675 -31.43 -10.98 -1.11
CA TYR A 675 -32.80 -11.38 -0.83
C TYR A 675 -33.06 -12.80 -1.35
N ARG A 676 -33.13 -13.78 -0.45
CA ARG A 676 -33.27 -15.21 -0.82
C ARG A 676 -34.52 -15.53 -1.65
N HIS A 677 -35.59 -14.74 -1.54
CA HIS A 677 -36.78 -14.92 -2.36
C HIS A 677 -36.50 -14.65 -3.85
N LEU A 678 -35.51 -13.82 -4.21
CA LEU A 678 -35.16 -13.54 -5.60
C LEU A 678 -34.52 -14.74 -6.32
N LEU A 679 -34.09 -15.77 -5.56
CA LEU A 679 -33.61 -17.05 -6.12
C LEU A 679 -34.74 -17.90 -6.73
N SER A 680 -36.01 -17.51 -6.49
CA SER A 680 -37.22 -18.07 -7.07
C SER A 680 -38.21 -16.93 -7.31
N HIS A 681 -38.09 -16.26 -8.46
CA HIS A 681 -38.78 -14.99 -8.74
C HIS A 681 -39.53 -15.03 -10.07
N ILE A 682 -40.66 -14.33 -10.11
CA ILE A 682 -41.44 -14.08 -11.33
C ILE A 682 -41.72 -12.58 -11.39
N GLY A 683 -41.41 -11.93 -12.52
CA GLY A 683 -41.66 -10.51 -12.66
C GLY A 683 -41.61 -10.01 -14.10
N PRO A 684 -42.20 -8.83 -14.37
CA PRO A 684 -42.19 -8.22 -15.69
C PRO A 684 -40.79 -7.67 -16.01
N ALA A 685 -40.34 -7.88 -17.24
CA ALA A 685 -39.07 -7.40 -17.76
C ALA A 685 -39.08 -5.88 -17.94
N VAL A 686 -37.97 -5.23 -17.57
CA VAL A 686 -37.63 -3.86 -17.95
C VAL A 686 -36.34 -3.93 -18.75
N VAL A 687 -36.46 -3.73 -20.06
CA VAL A 687 -35.39 -3.99 -21.02
C VAL A 687 -34.60 -2.71 -21.30
N PHE A 688 -33.28 -2.86 -21.32
CA PHE A 688 -32.32 -1.89 -21.82
C PHE A 688 -31.55 -2.52 -22.98
N GLU A 689 -31.53 -1.84 -24.12
CA GLU A 689 -31.02 -2.42 -25.36
C GLU A 689 -29.49 -2.52 -25.38
N ASN A 690 -28.78 -1.63 -24.68
CA ASN A 690 -27.33 -1.64 -24.53
C ASN A 690 -26.90 -0.71 -23.38
N SER A 691 -25.59 -0.62 -23.11
CA SER A 691 -25.05 0.23 -22.03
C SER A 691 -25.41 1.71 -22.15
N ALA A 692 -25.56 2.26 -23.36
CA ALA A 692 -25.92 3.67 -23.55
C ALA A 692 -27.40 3.91 -23.22
N ASP A 693 -28.28 3.01 -23.66
CA ASP A 693 -29.71 3.04 -23.34
C ASP A 693 -29.94 2.89 -21.82
N LEU A 694 -29.20 2.00 -21.16
CA LEU A 694 -29.20 1.87 -19.71
C LEU A 694 -28.84 3.20 -19.02
N ALA A 695 -27.71 3.79 -19.40
CA ALA A 695 -27.23 5.04 -18.78
C ALA A 695 -28.22 6.21 -18.96
N GLN A 696 -28.95 6.23 -20.07
CA GLN A 696 -29.95 7.27 -20.34
C GLN A 696 -31.24 7.07 -19.54
N ARG A 697 -31.69 5.83 -19.33
CA ARG A 697 -33.04 5.53 -18.82
C ARG A 697 -33.12 5.06 -17.38
N ILE A 698 -32.08 4.45 -16.82
CA ILE A 698 -32.17 3.73 -15.53
C ILE A 698 -32.63 4.63 -14.37
N ASP A 699 -32.24 5.90 -14.41
CA ASP A 699 -32.56 6.90 -13.40
C ASP A 699 -33.63 7.91 -13.85
N ASP A 700 -34.29 7.68 -14.99
CA ASP A 700 -35.45 8.48 -15.41
C ASP A 700 -36.60 8.30 -14.39
N PRO A 701 -37.10 9.39 -13.78
CA PRO A 701 -38.24 9.33 -12.87
C PRO A 701 -39.46 8.61 -13.47
N ASN A 702 -39.67 8.74 -14.78
CA ASN A 702 -40.80 8.19 -15.52
C ASN A 702 -40.62 6.72 -15.93
N LEU A 703 -39.45 6.11 -15.68
CA LEU A 703 -39.22 4.70 -15.99
C LEU A 703 -40.24 3.81 -15.26
N VAL A 704 -41.06 3.05 -15.97
CA VAL A 704 -42.01 2.13 -15.32
C VAL A 704 -41.25 0.91 -14.79
N VAL A 705 -40.91 0.94 -13.50
CA VAL A 705 -40.14 -0.10 -12.82
C VAL A 705 -40.58 -0.21 -11.35
N THR A 706 -40.69 -1.44 -10.86
CA THR A 706 -41.04 -1.75 -9.47
C THR A 706 -39.96 -2.66 -8.87
N LYS A 707 -39.99 -2.86 -7.54
CA LYS A 707 -39.08 -3.80 -6.86
C LYS A 707 -39.20 -5.25 -7.35
N ASP A 708 -40.35 -5.61 -7.91
CA ASP A 708 -40.67 -6.96 -8.39
C ASP A 708 -40.36 -7.13 -9.89
N SER A 709 -39.96 -6.05 -10.57
CA SER A 709 -39.54 -6.07 -11.97
C SER A 709 -38.19 -6.79 -12.16
N VAL A 710 -37.97 -7.33 -13.35
CA VAL A 710 -36.71 -7.97 -13.76
C VAL A 710 -35.96 -7.05 -14.71
N LEU A 711 -34.78 -6.56 -14.32
CA LEU A 711 -34.00 -5.70 -15.22
C LEU A 711 -33.23 -6.58 -16.22
N VAL A 712 -33.31 -6.23 -17.50
CA VAL A 712 -32.68 -7.00 -18.59
C VAL A 712 -31.79 -6.05 -19.38
N LEU A 713 -30.50 -6.37 -19.48
CA LEU A 713 -29.53 -5.63 -20.29
C LEU A 713 -29.01 -6.52 -21.42
N LYS A 714 -29.28 -6.11 -22.66
CA LYS A 714 -28.87 -6.82 -23.87
C LYS A 714 -27.58 -6.26 -24.46
N ASN A 715 -27.04 -6.99 -25.44
CA ASN A 715 -25.96 -6.54 -26.33
C ASN A 715 -24.70 -6.12 -25.55
N ILE A 716 -24.38 -6.84 -24.47
CA ILE A 716 -23.10 -6.71 -23.75
C ILE A 716 -22.33 -8.03 -23.66
N GLY A 717 -22.70 -9.00 -24.50
CA GLY A 717 -22.01 -10.27 -24.68
C GLY A 717 -20.72 -10.16 -25.52
N PRO A 718 -20.07 -11.31 -25.82
CA PRO A 718 -18.84 -11.36 -26.60
C PRO A 718 -18.88 -10.54 -27.89
N VAL A 719 -19.89 -10.72 -28.74
CA VAL A 719 -20.01 -10.02 -30.03
C VAL A 719 -20.76 -8.69 -29.88
N GLY A 720 -21.78 -8.62 -29.03
CA GLY A 720 -22.69 -7.48 -28.89
C GLY A 720 -22.01 -6.20 -28.39
N ASN A 721 -21.16 -6.35 -27.38
CA ASN A 721 -20.22 -5.31 -26.97
C ASN A 721 -18.82 -5.94 -26.94
N PRO A 722 -18.09 -5.87 -28.07
CA PRO A 722 -16.90 -6.69 -28.32
C PRO A 722 -15.97 -6.79 -27.11
N GLY A 723 -15.76 -8.01 -26.62
CA GLY A 723 -14.95 -8.29 -25.43
C GLY A 723 -15.74 -8.64 -24.17
N MET A 724 -17.09 -8.66 -24.23
CA MET A 724 -17.96 -9.05 -23.11
C MET A 724 -17.63 -8.27 -21.82
N PRO A 725 -17.83 -6.94 -21.78
CA PRO A 725 -17.43 -6.10 -20.65
C PRO A 725 -18.14 -6.50 -19.34
N GLU A 726 -17.56 -6.09 -18.20
CA GLU A 726 -18.14 -6.29 -16.88
C GLU A 726 -19.30 -5.32 -16.56
N ALA A 727 -20.18 -5.10 -17.54
CA ALA A 727 -21.32 -4.19 -17.47
C ALA A 727 -22.63 -4.88 -17.04
N GLY A 728 -22.59 -6.17 -16.72
CA GLY A 728 -23.76 -6.95 -16.29
C GLY A 728 -24.26 -6.64 -14.88
N LEU A 729 -23.49 -5.87 -14.10
CA LEU A 729 -23.98 -5.28 -12.85
C LEU A 729 -24.89 -4.10 -13.16
N ILE A 730 -26.16 -4.39 -13.47
CA ILE A 730 -27.18 -3.35 -13.64
C ILE A 730 -27.41 -2.68 -12.27
N PRO A 731 -27.26 -1.34 -12.16
CA PRO A 731 -27.51 -0.64 -10.91
C PRO A 731 -29.00 -0.70 -10.55
N ILE A 732 -29.30 -0.58 -9.25
CA ILE A 732 -30.69 -0.42 -8.81
C ILE A 732 -31.14 0.99 -9.21
N PRO A 733 -32.30 1.16 -9.89
CA PRO A 733 -32.82 2.48 -10.23
C PRO A 733 -32.83 3.42 -9.02
N LYS A 734 -32.32 4.65 -9.16
CA LYS A 734 -32.17 5.60 -8.04
C LYS A 734 -33.42 5.73 -7.18
N LYS A 735 -34.60 5.84 -7.80
CA LYS A 735 -35.88 5.94 -7.08
C LYS A 735 -36.24 4.72 -6.22
N LEU A 736 -35.80 3.53 -6.62
CA LEU A 736 -36.01 2.31 -5.84
C LEU A 736 -34.95 2.17 -4.74
N ALA A 737 -33.71 2.59 -5.02
CA ALA A 737 -32.65 2.64 -4.02
C ALA A 737 -33.01 3.61 -2.88
N GLU A 738 -33.54 4.79 -3.20
CA GLU A 738 -34.05 5.77 -2.23
C GLU A 738 -35.23 5.22 -1.40
N ALA A 739 -36.04 4.34 -1.98
CA ALA A 739 -37.09 3.59 -1.28
C ALA A 739 -36.58 2.38 -0.49
N GLY A 740 -35.26 2.17 -0.40
CA GLY A 740 -34.63 1.12 0.40
C GLY A 740 -34.47 -0.23 -0.30
N VAL A 741 -34.74 -0.32 -1.60
CA VAL A 741 -34.47 -1.55 -2.38
C VAL A 741 -32.97 -1.73 -2.57
N LYS A 742 -32.42 -2.84 -2.08
CA LYS A 742 -30.97 -3.14 -2.11
C LYS A 742 -30.59 -4.22 -3.14
N ASP A 743 -31.56 -4.95 -3.68
CA ASP A 743 -31.38 -6.03 -4.64
C ASP A 743 -32.66 -6.25 -5.47
N MET A 744 -32.48 -6.71 -6.71
CA MET A 744 -33.50 -7.04 -7.71
C MET A 744 -32.96 -8.14 -8.61
N LEU A 745 -33.83 -8.94 -9.23
CA LEU A 745 -33.41 -9.89 -10.26
C LEU A 745 -32.96 -9.14 -11.52
N ARG A 746 -31.73 -9.40 -11.97
CA ARG A 746 -31.07 -8.71 -13.08
C ARG A 746 -30.44 -9.71 -14.03
N LEU A 747 -30.61 -9.53 -15.33
CA LEU A 747 -30.18 -10.46 -16.38
C LEU A 747 -29.32 -9.73 -17.41
N SER A 748 -28.22 -10.35 -17.83
CA SER A 748 -27.49 -9.93 -19.02
C SER A 748 -26.72 -11.05 -19.71
N ASP A 749 -26.37 -10.80 -20.97
CA ASP A 749 -25.43 -11.62 -21.74
C ASP A 749 -23.96 -11.27 -21.45
N GLY A 750 -23.70 -10.31 -20.54
CA GLY A 750 -22.36 -9.85 -20.19
C GLY A 750 -21.77 -10.49 -18.93
N ARG A 751 -20.72 -9.85 -18.40
CA ARG A 751 -20.02 -10.27 -17.17
C ARG A 751 -20.24 -9.27 -16.04
N MET A 752 -19.80 -9.62 -14.83
CA MET A 752 -19.70 -8.67 -13.72
C MET A 752 -18.36 -8.86 -13.00
N SER A 753 -17.92 -7.83 -12.28
CA SER A 753 -16.78 -7.98 -11.37
C SER A 753 -17.07 -9.06 -10.33
N GLY A 754 -16.08 -9.92 -10.05
CA GLY A 754 -16.19 -10.94 -9.00
C GLY A 754 -16.43 -10.38 -7.59
N THR A 755 -16.22 -9.07 -7.40
CA THR A 755 -16.47 -8.35 -6.13
C THR A 755 -17.92 -7.89 -5.96
N ALA A 756 -18.76 -8.04 -7.00
CA ALA A 756 -20.15 -7.61 -6.97
C ALA A 756 -21.05 -8.59 -6.20
N GLY A 757 -22.10 -8.04 -5.57
CA GLY A 757 -23.16 -8.80 -4.90
C GLY A 757 -24.55 -8.47 -5.42
N GLY A 758 -25.49 -9.36 -5.11
CA GLY A 758 -26.90 -9.31 -5.50
C GLY A 758 -27.33 -10.46 -6.40
N THR A 759 -28.59 -10.44 -6.82
CA THR A 759 -29.21 -11.53 -7.61
C THR A 759 -29.12 -11.25 -9.11
N ILE A 760 -28.01 -11.67 -9.73
CA ILE A 760 -27.64 -11.30 -11.10
C ILE A 760 -27.30 -12.53 -11.93
N ILE A 761 -28.07 -12.77 -12.98
CA ILE A 761 -27.86 -13.79 -13.99
C ILE A 761 -27.01 -13.20 -15.11
N LEU A 762 -25.94 -13.90 -15.47
CA LEU A 762 -24.91 -13.45 -16.39
C LEU A 762 -24.63 -14.52 -17.43
N HIS A 763 -23.88 -14.14 -18.46
CA HIS A 763 -23.40 -15.05 -19.49
C HIS A 763 -24.54 -15.78 -20.20
N ILE A 764 -25.70 -15.13 -20.30
CA ILE A 764 -26.86 -15.69 -21.01
C ILE A 764 -26.43 -16.00 -22.44
N SER A 765 -26.51 -17.27 -22.79
CA SER A 765 -26.07 -17.80 -24.07
C SER A 765 -27.22 -18.53 -24.77
N PRO A 766 -27.46 -18.28 -26.07
CA PRO A 766 -26.77 -17.33 -26.95
C PRO A 766 -26.98 -15.85 -26.56
N GLU A 767 -25.95 -15.01 -26.72
CA GLU A 767 -26.05 -13.56 -26.45
C GLU A 767 -27.06 -12.84 -27.37
N ALA A 768 -27.55 -11.67 -26.97
CA ALA A 768 -28.60 -10.95 -27.71
C ALA A 768 -28.19 -10.55 -29.14
N ALA A 769 -26.90 -10.34 -29.37
CA ALA A 769 -26.34 -9.92 -30.65
C ALA A 769 -26.32 -11.01 -31.72
N LEU A 770 -26.72 -12.24 -31.37
CA LEU A 770 -26.87 -13.36 -32.30
C LEU A 770 -28.30 -13.44 -32.86
N PRO A 771 -28.46 -13.73 -34.17
CA PRO A 771 -29.76 -13.74 -34.84
C PRO A 771 -30.78 -14.72 -34.23
N GLU A 772 -30.30 -15.84 -33.72
CA GLU A 772 -31.13 -16.93 -33.16
C GLU A 772 -31.43 -16.75 -31.67
N SER A 773 -30.96 -15.67 -31.03
CA SER A 773 -30.98 -15.54 -29.58
C SER A 773 -32.39 -15.26 -29.05
N PRO A 774 -32.95 -16.13 -28.18
CA PRO A 774 -34.18 -15.83 -27.45
C PRO A 774 -34.03 -14.63 -26.50
N PHE A 775 -32.81 -14.39 -25.99
CA PHE A 775 -32.52 -13.26 -25.12
C PHE A 775 -32.59 -11.91 -25.87
N GLY A 776 -32.21 -11.90 -27.14
CA GLY A 776 -32.28 -10.72 -28.00
C GLY A 776 -33.70 -10.17 -28.18
N VAL A 777 -34.71 -11.03 -28.05
CA VAL A 777 -36.12 -10.70 -28.37
C VAL A 777 -37.03 -10.46 -27.17
N VAL A 778 -36.45 -10.36 -25.97
CA VAL A 778 -37.21 -10.00 -24.76
C VAL A 778 -37.72 -8.57 -24.90
N GLU A 779 -39.00 -8.34 -24.61
CA GLU A 779 -39.63 -7.02 -24.63
C GLU A 779 -39.99 -6.57 -23.21
N THR A 780 -40.03 -5.25 -22.99
CA THR A 780 -40.47 -4.71 -21.70
C THR A 780 -41.92 -5.11 -21.45
N GLY A 781 -42.20 -5.66 -20.26
CA GLY A 781 -43.51 -6.19 -19.87
C GLY A 781 -43.63 -7.71 -19.96
N ASP A 782 -42.75 -8.40 -20.70
CA ASP A 782 -42.75 -9.87 -20.73
C ASP A 782 -42.48 -10.44 -19.32
N LEU A 783 -43.17 -11.52 -18.95
CA LEU A 783 -42.93 -12.18 -17.67
C LEU A 783 -41.74 -13.12 -17.75
N ILE A 784 -40.79 -12.97 -16.83
CA ILE A 784 -39.61 -13.82 -16.70
C ILE A 784 -39.72 -14.63 -15.41
N ILE A 785 -39.50 -15.94 -15.51
CA ILE A 785 -39.49 -16.89 -14.40
C ILE A 785 -38.05 -17.37 -14.18
N CYS A 786 -37.54 -17.17 -12.97
CA CYS A 786 -36.26 -17.69 -12.52
C CYS A 786 -36.48 -18.61 -11.31
N ASP A 787 -35.98 -19.83 -11.37
CA ASP A 787 -35.97 -20.76 -10.23
C ASP A 787 -34.67 -21.57 -10.20
N ILE A 788 -33.84 -21.32 -9.19
CA ILE A 788 -32.56 -22.01 -9.01
C ILE A 788 -32.75 -23.49 -8.64
N LYS A 789 -33.81 -23.85 -7.90
CA LYS A 789 -34.04 -25.24 -7.45
C LYS A 789 -34.26 -26.15 -8.64
N THR A 790 -35.07 -25.71 -9.60
CA THR A 790 -35.28 -26.42 -10.87
C THR A 790 -34.22 -26.07 -11.92
N SER A 791 -33.33 -25.12 -11.63
CA SER A 791 -32.32 -24.57 -12.55
C SER A 791 -32.94 -24.01 -13.84
N ARG A 792 -34.12 -23.37 -13.71
CA ARG A 792 -34.97 -22.88 -14.79
C ARG A 792 -34.85 -21.36 -14.96
N LEU A 793 -34.66 -20.92 -16.20
CA LEU A 793 -34.79 -19.53 -16.64
C LEU A 793 -35.71 -19.47 -17.85
N HIS A 794 -36.90 -18.89 -17.69
CA HIS A 794 -37.96 -18.99 -18.67
C HIS A 794 -38.59 -17.64 -19.00
N LEU A 795 -38.86 -17.42 -20.29
CA LEU A 795 -39.67 -16.32 -20.81
C LEU A 795 -41.09 -16.84 -21.05
N GLU A 796 -42.08 -16.25 -20.36
CA GLU A 796 -43.48 -16.69 -20.39
C GLU A 796 -44.20 -16.07 -21.61
N VAL A 797 -43.87 -16.60 -22.78
CA VAL A 797 -44.54 -16.31 -24.06
C VAL A 797 -44.80 -17.62 -24.80
N SER A 798 -45.83 -17.64 -25.65
CA SER A 798 -46.06 -18.83 -26.49
C SER A 798 -44.91 -19.05 -27.47
N GLU A 799 -44.62 -20.30 -27.79
CA GLU A 799 -43.55 -20.66 -28.75
C GLU A 799 -43.74 -19.97 -30.10
N ALA A 800 -44.97 -19.86 -30.59
CA ALA A 800 -45.28 -19.18 -31.85
C ALA A 800 -44.88 -17.70 -31.83
N VAL A 801 -45.12 -17.00 -30.71
CA VAL A 801 -44.71 -15.59 -30.54
C VAL A 801 -43.19 -15.48 -30.47
N LEU A 802 -42.55 -16.36 -29.70
CA LEU A 802 -41.09 -16.36 -29.56
C LEU A 802 -40.40 -16.55 -30.92
N GLN A 803 -40.81 -17.55 -31.70
CA GLN A 803 -40.26 -17.81 -33.04
C GLN A 803 -40.52 -16.64 -34.00
N THR A 804 -41.69 -16.03 -33.93
CA THR A 804 -42.00 -14.84 -34.73
C THR A 804 -41.05 -13.68 -34.41
N ARG A 805 -40.79 -13.42 -33.12
CA ARG A 805 -39.86 -12.36 -32.71
C ARG A 805 -38.42 -12.69 -33.10
N ILE A 806 -37.99 -13.95 -33.00
CA ILE A 806 -36.66 -14.40 -33.45
C ILE A 806 -36.48 -14.18 -34.95
N GLU A 807 -37.50 -14.46 -35.77
CA GLU A 807 -37.44 -14.18 -37.21
C GLU A 807 -37.27 -12.68 -37.51
N ILE A 808 -38.04 -11.82 -36.81
CA ILE A 808 -37.92 -10.36 -36.95
C ILE A 808 -36.51 -9.88 -36.53
N HIS A 809 -35.98 -10.43 -35.44
CA HIS A 809 -34.64 -10.11 -34.94
C HIS A 809 -33.53 -10.55 -35.90
N ARG A 810 -33.66 -11.75 -36.47
CA ARG A 810 -32.74 -12.23 -37.51
C ARG A 810 -32.68 -11.27 -38.70
N GLN A 811 -33.84 -10.79 -39.15
CA GLN A 811 -33.92 -9.83 -40.26
C GLN A 811 -33.31 -8.48 -39.90
N SER A 812 -33.49 -7.98 -38.67
CA SER A 812 -32.93 -6.69 -38.23
C SER A 812 -31.39 -6.70 -38.16
N LEU A 813 -30.79 -7.86 -37.87
CA LEU A 813 -29.34 -8.00 -37.70
C LEU A 813 -28.56 -8.33 -38.99
N VAL A 814 -29.22 -8.51 -40.14
CA VAL A 814 -28.54 -8.88 -41.41
C VAL A 814 -27.43 -7.89 -41.76
N GLY A 815 -27.72 -6.58 -41.69
CA GLY A 815 -26.75 -5.53 -42.03
C GLY A 815 -25.54 -5.51 -41.10
N GLU A 816 -25.77 -5.57 -39.78
CA GLU A 816 -24.68 -5.58 -38.79
C GLU A 816 -23.85 -6.87 -38.90
N THR A 817 -24.48 -8.01 -39.18
CA THR A 817 -23.78 -9.29 -39.39
C THR A 817 -22.85 -9.21 -40.60
N GLN A 818 -23.27 -8.58 -41.70
CA GLN A 818 -22.41 -8.35 -42.86
C GLN A 818 -21.28 -7.38 -42.54
N ALA A 819 -21.57 -6.30 -41.79
CA ALA A 819 -20.57 -5.33 -41.37
C ALA A 819 -19.48 -5.97 -40.49
N ARG A 820 -19.84 -6.83 -39.54
CA ARG A 820 -18.90 -7.63 -38.71
C ARG A 820 -17.98 -8.49 -39.57
N LYS A 821 -18.53 -9.19 -40.58
CA LYS A 821 -17.74 -10.03 -41.50
C LYS A 821 -16.70 -9.22 -42.28
N GLN A 822 -17.02 -7.99 -42.67
CA GLN A 822 -16.13 -7.11 -43.45
C GLN A 822 -15.16 -6.28 -42.59
N ARG A 823 -15.39 -6.19 -41.28
CA ARG A 823 -14.60 -5.36 -40.35
C ARG A 823 -13.15 -5.83 -40.31
N ARG A 824 -12.20 -4.89 -40.42
CA ARG A 824 -10.76 -5.15 -40.39
C ARG A 824 -10.18 -5.03 -38.97
N GLY A 825 -8.92 -5.46 -38.80
CA GLY A 825 -8.18 -5.36 -37.53
C GLY A 825 -8.59 -6.41 -36.48
N TYR A 826 -8.03 -6.28 -35.28
CA TYR A 826 -8.27 -7.22 -34.17
C TYR A 826 -9.76 -7.33 -33.82
N ARG A 827 -10.48 -6.19 -33.78
CA ARG A 827 -11.93 -6.20 -33.54
C ARG A 827 -12.68 -7.09 -34.53
N GLY A 828 -12.38 -6.98 -35.82
CA GLY A 828 -13.00 -7.81 -36.84
C GLY A 828 -12.61 -9.28 -36.72
N LEU A 829 -11.35 -9.59 -36.38
CA LEU A 829 -10.93 -10.96 -36.06
C LEU A 829 -11.72 -11.53 -34.89
N TYR A 830 -11.84 -10.74 -33.82
CA TYR A 830 -12.53 -11.14 -32.60
C TYR A 830 -14.00 -11.42 -32.85
N GLU A 831 -14.74 -10.48 -33.42
CA GLU A 831 -16.18 -10.63 -33.67
C GLU A 831 -16.53 -11.77 -34.64
N ARG A 832 -15.61 -12.17 -35.52
CA ARG A 832 -15.82 -13.30 -36.45
C ARG A 832 -15.54 -14.66 -35.84
N SER A 833 -14.67 -14.73 -34.84
CA SER A 833 -14.06 -15.98 -34.41
C SER A 833 -14.25 -16.26 -32.92
N VAL A 834 -14.76 -15.29 -32.14
CA VAL A 834 -15.05 -15.51 -30.73
C VAL A 834 -16.24 -16.45 -30.57
N ASN A 835 -16.08 -17.47 -29.74
CA ASN A 835 -17.14 -18.38 -29.36
C ASN A 835 -17.98 -17.80 -28.20
N GLN A 836 -19.05 -18.49 -27.81
CA GLN A 836 -19.95 -17.97 -26.79
C GLN A 836 -19.45 -18.24 -25.36
N ALA A 837 -20.05 -17.60 -24.35
CA ALA A 837 -19.54 -17.65 -22.98
C ALA A 837 -19.55 -19.06 -22.37
N GLN A 838 -20.52 -19.91 -22.74
CA GLN A 838 -20.57 -21.33 -22.36
C GLN A 838 -19.46 -22.19 -22.99
N GLU A 839 -18.70 -21.64 -23.94
CA GLU A 839 -17.56 -22.28 -24.60
C GLU A 839 -16.23 -21.61 -24.25
N GLY A 840 -16.26 -20.61 -23.36
CA GLY A 840 -15.08 -19.94 -22.82
C GLY A 840 -14.75 -18.57 -23.42
N ALA A 841 -15.58 -18.04 -24.32
CA ALA A 841 -15.32 -16.78 -25.04
C ALA A 841 -13.91 -16.72 -25.66
N ASP A 842 -13.46 -17.85 -26.20
CA ASP A 842 -12.18 -18.06 -26.87
C ASP A 842 -12.32 -17.88 -28.39
N PHE A 843 -11.20 -17.82 -29.11
CA PHE A 843 -11.26 -17.97 -30.56
C PHE A 843 -11.48 -19.43 -30.94
N ASP A 844 -12.50 -19.68 -31.75
CA ASP A 844 -12.88 -21.00 -32.28
C ASP A 844 -11.68 -21.76 -32.87
N PHE A 845 -10.85 -21.08 -33.67
CA PHE A 845 -9.67 -21.64 -34.33
C PHE A 845 -8.48 -21.88 -33.39
N LEU A 846 -8.52 -21.38 -32.15
CA LEU A 846 -7.50 -21.64 -31.12
C LEU A 846 -7.89 -22.79 -30.18
N THR A 847 -9.12 -23.30 -30.25
CA THR A 847 -9.50 -24.51 -29.51
C THR A 847 -8.71 -25.72 -30.00
N ALA A 848 -8.59 -26.77 -29.20
CA ALA A 848 -7.80 -27.95 -29.55
C ALA A 848 -8.28 -28.65 -30.84
N GLY A 849 -9.58 -28.58 -31.14
CA GLY A 849 -10.21 -29.10 -32.34
C GLY A 849 -10.10 -28.20 -33.56
N GLY A 850 -9.60 -26.96 -33.41
CA GLY A 850 -9.61 -25.95 -34.46
C GLY A 850 -11.00 -25.36 -34.71
N ALA A 851 -11.14 -24.55 -35.76
CA ALA A 851 -12.41 -23.91 -36.09
C ALA A 851 -13.47 -24.98 -36.39
N SER A 852 -14.66 -24.87 -35.79
CA SER A 852 -15.81 -25.67 -36.22
C SER A 852 -16.13 -25.29 -37.67
N MET A 853 -15.96 -26.22 -38.61
CA MET A 853 -16.27 -26.00 -40.02
C MET A 853 -17.74 -25.67 -40.25
#